data_AF-W4GD80-F1
#
_entry.id   AF-W4GD80-F1
#
_cell.length_a   1.000
_cell.length_b   1.000
_cell.length_c   1.000
_cell.angle_alpha   90.00
_cell.angle_beta   90.00
_cell.angle_gamma   90.00
#
_symmetry.space_group_name_H-M   'P 1'
#
loop_
_entity.id
_entity.type
_entity.pdbx_description
1 polymer ?
#
loop_
_entity_poly.entity_id
_entity_poly.type
_entity_poly.pdbx_seq_one_letter_code
_entity_poly.pdbx_strand_id
1 'polypeptide(L)'
;MREILSIHLGQGGVQLGNSCWELYCLEHGIQPDGQMPADETIGLGNDSFTTFFTETGAGKYVPRAVFVDLEPSVCDEIRTGTYRQLYHPEQIISGKEDAANNYARGHYTIGKEVVDVVLDRIRKLADNCTGLQGFMIFNAVGGGTGSGLGSLLLERLSVDYGRKSKLGFTIYPSPQVSTAVVEPYNSVLATHGLLEHTDVAIMLDNEAIYDICKRSLDIDRPSYTNLNRLIAQVISSLTTSLRFDGSLNVDVTEFQTNLVPYPRIHFMLSSYAPVISAEKAYHEQLSVAEITNSCFEPASMMAKCDPRHGKYMAACLMYRGDVVPKDVNAAVATIKTKRTIQFVDWCPTGFKCGINYQPPTTGAGKYVPRAVFVDLEPSVCDEIRTGTYRQLYHPEQIISGKEDAANNYARGHYTIGKEVVDVVLDRIRKLADNCTGLQGFMIFNAVGGGTGSGLGSLLLERLSVDYGRKSKLGFTIYPSPQVSTAVVEPYNSVLATHGLLEHTDVAIMLDNEAIYDICKRSLDIDRPSYTNLNRLIAQVISSLTTSLRFDGSLNVDVTEFQTNLVPYPRIHFMLSSYAPVISAEKAYHEQLSVAEITNSCFEPASMMAKCDPRHGKYMAACLMYRGDVVPKDVNAAVATIKTKRTIQFVDWCPTGFKCGINYQPPTVVPGGDLARVQRAVAMISNTSAIAEVFSRIDHKFDLMYAKRAFVHWYVGEGMEEGEFSEAREDLAALEKDYEEVSAETQEGDGEDDMEYGEEY
;
A
#
# COMPACT_ATOMS: atom_id res chain seq x y z
N MET A 1 -19.46 24.90 16.04
CA MET A 1 -19.00 23.52 16.23
C MET A 1 -20.12 22.69 16.84
N ARG A 2 -20.03 21.37 16.71
CA ARG A 2 -21.11 20.42 17.02
C ARG A 2 -20.53 19.33 17.94
N GLU A 3 -20.31 19.66 19.20
CA GLU A 3 -19.58 18.79 20.13
C GLU A 3 -20.45 17.66 20.68
N ILE A 4 -19.82 16.52 20.99
CA ILE A 4 -20.46 15.34 21.56
C ILE A 4 -19.67 14.88 22.79
N LEU A 5 -20.37 14.51 23.85
CA LEU A 5 -19.77 13.92 25.05
C LEU A 5 -19.98 12.41 25.08
N SER A 6 -18.92 11.66 25.31
CA SER A 6 -18.97 10.19 25.46
C SER A 6 -18.91 9.80 26.94
N ILE A 7 -19.84 8.99 27.40
CA ILE A 7 -19.97 8.54 28.79
C ILE A 7 -19.85 7.01 28.82
N HIS A 8 -18.85 6.50 29.52
CA HIS A 8 -18.54 5.07 29.60
C HIS A 8 -18.79 4.58 31.02
N LEU A 9 -19.69 3.59 31.16
CA LEU A 9 -20.22 3.17 32.45
C LEU A 9 -19.93 1.69 32.74
N GLY A 10 -19.23 1.44 33.85
CA GLY A 10 -18.83 0.12 34.32
C GLY A 10 -17.79 -0.55 33.43
N GLN A 11 -17.23 -1.67 33.91
CA GLN A 11 -16.17 -2.43 33.23
C GLN A 11 -16.38 -2.60 31.72
N GLY A 12 -17.55 -3.09 31.28
CA GLY A 12 -17.82 -3.32 29.85
C GLY A 12 -17.81 -2.03 29.02
N GLY A 13 -18.41 -0.95 29.54
CA GLY A 13 -18.41 0.35 28.86
C GLY A 13 -17.03 1.00 28.83
N VAL A 14 -16.27 0.90 29.93
CA VAL A 14 -14.94 1.49 30.08
C VAL A 14 -13.91 0.80 29.18
N GLN A 15 -13.89 -0.55 29.15
CA GLN A 15 -12.97 -1.30 28.29
C GLN A 15 -13.28 -1.11 26.79
N LEU A 16 -14.56 -1.06 26.44
CA LEU A 16 -14.98 -0.74 25.08
C LEU A 16 -14.56 0.69 24.72
N GLY A 17 -14.82 1.66 25.60
CA GLY A 17 -14.41 3.04 25.44
C GLY A 17 -12.91 3.18 25.19
N ASN A 18 -12.08 2.49 25.98
CA ASN A 18 -10.63 2.50 25.80
C ASN A 18 -10.22 2.04 24.39
N SER A 19 -10.86 0.98 23.87
CA SER A 19 -10.62 0.48 22.52
C SER A 19 -11.11 1.45 21.43
N CYS A 20 -12.24 2.14 21.65
CA CYS A 20 -12.76 3.17 20.75
C CYS A 20 -11.84 4.39 20.67
N TRP A 21 -11.36 4.90 21.81
CA TRP A 21 -10.50 6.07 21.84
C TRP A 21 -9.09 5.79 21.34
N GLU A 22 -8.56 4.58 21.57
CA GLU A 22 -7.33 4.10 20.91
C GLU A 22 -7.48 4.22 19.38
N LEU A 23 -8.60 3.71 18.85
CA LEU A 23 -8.87 3.78 17.41
C LEU A 23 -9.07 5.21 16.91
N TYR A 24 -9.79 6.07 17.64
CA TYR A 24 -9.96 7.48 17.26
C TYR A 24 -8.63 8.24 17.23
N CYS A 25 -7.73 8.00 18.19
CA CYS A 25 -6.41 8.63 18.19
C CYS A 25 -5.61 8.22 16.95
N LEU A 26 -5.62 6.92 16.61
CA LEU A 26 -4.94 6.41 15.42
C LEU A 26 -5.54 6.97 14.12
N GLU A 27 -6.85 7.16 14.05
CA GLU A 27 -7.54 7.73 12.89
C GLU A 27 -7.23 9.21 12.64
N HIS A 28 -6.92 9.96 13.70
CA HIS A 28 -6.66 11.40 13.66
C HIS A 28 -5.16 11.76 13.81
N GLY A 29 -4.25 10.78 13.87
CA GLY A 29 -2.81 11.03 14.04
C GLY A 29 -2.42 11.57 15.43
N ILE A 30 -3.30 11.43 16.43
CA ILE A 30 -3.06 11.93 17.79
C ILE A 30 -2.23 10.91 18.56
N GLN A 31 -1.09 11.35 19.07
CA GLN A 31 -0.20 10.52 19.86
C GLN A 31 -0.80 10.19 21.25
N PRO A 32 -0.34 9.13 21.94
CA PRO A 32 -0.86 8.77 23.26
C PRO A 32 -0.73 9.85 24.35
N ASP A 33 0.13 10.84 24.15
CA ASP A 33 0.31 12.02 25.01
C ASP A 33 -0.68 13.16 24.69
N GLY A 34 -1.46 13.01 23.62
CA GLY A 34 -2.41 13.99 23.11
C GLY A 34 -1.80 15.05 22.19
N GLN A 35 -0.53 14.94 21.80
CA GLN A 35 0.08 15.85 20.82
C GLN A 35 -0.14 15.36 19.39
N MET A 36 -0.18 16.31 18.46
CA MET A 36 -0.21 16.06 17.02
C MET A 36 1.10 16.57 16.40
N PRO A 37 1.91 15.73 15.73
CA PRO A 37 3.17 16.16 15.12
C PRO A 37 2.95 17.21 14.00
N ALA A 38 3.79 18.24 13.95
CA ALA A 38 3.65 19.38 13.04
C ALA A 38 3.72 19.00 11.53
N ASP A 39 4.32 17.86 11.17
CA ASP A 39 4.45 17.41 9.77
C ASP A 39 3.13 16.91 9.14
N GLU A 40 2.11 16.57 9.94
CA GLU A 40 0.80 16.12 9.43
C GLU A 40 -0.21 17.27 9.24
N THR A 41 0.16 18.51 9.60
CA THR A 41 -0.70 19.69 9.43
C THR A 41 -0.75 20.21 7.99
N ILE A 42 0.17 19.76 7.12
CA ILE A 42 0.23 20.19 5.72
C ILE A 42 -0.64 19.28 4.86
N GLY A 43 -1.97 19.38 4.99
CA GLY A 43 -2.91 18.71 4.08
C GLY A 43 -4.30 18.41 4.65
N LEU A 44 -4.45 18.32 5.97
CA LEU A 44 -5.75 18.15 6.63
C LEU A 44 -6.36 19.52 6.96
N GLY A 45 -6.82 20.22 5.92
CA GLY A 45 -7.74 21.33 6.13
C GLY A 45 -9.07 20.78 6.65
N ASN A 46 -9.29 20.78 7.97
CA ASN A 46 -10.55 21.10 8.65
C ASN A 46 -10.60 20.55 10.10
N ASP A 47 -10.97 21.42 11.04
CA ASP A 47 -11.16 21.20 12.49
C ASP A 47 -12.27 20.19 12.87
N SER A 48 -12.66 19.26 12.00
CA SER A 48 -13.84 18.37 12.17
C SER A 48 -13.75 17.42 13.36
N PHE A 49 -12.56 17.06 13.83
CA PHE A 49 -12.37 16.18 15.00
C PHE A 49 -12.49 16.90 16.36
N THR A 50 -12.54 18.24 16.37
CA THR A 50 -12.83 19.04 17.59
C THR A 50 -14.22 18.77 18.18
N THR A 51 -15.08 18.08 17.44
CA THR A 51 -16.36 17.54 17.92
C THR A 51 -16.17 16.55 19.07
N PHE A 52 -15.10 15.73 19.03
CA PHE A 52 -14.77 14.74 20.06
C PHE A 52 -13.59 15.14 20.95
N PHE A 53 -12.72 16.05 20.50
CA PHE A 53 -11.55 16.51 21.26
C PHE A 53 -11.66 17.98 21.69
N THR A 54 -11.06 18.32 22.82
CA THR A 54 -10.85 19.70 23.27
C THR A 54 -9.37 20.03 23.15
N GLU A 55 -9.04 21.12 22.47
CA GLU A 55 -7.67 21.61 22.40
C GLU A 55 -7.35 22.43 23.66
N THR A 56 -6.20 22.15 24.27
CA THR A 56 -5.63 22.94 25.36
C THR A 56 -4.65 23.96 24.80
N GLY A 57 -4.41 25.07 25.52
CA GLY A 57 -3.49 26.11 25.08
C GLY A 57 -2.02 25.68 24.87
N ALA A 58 -1.66 24.44 25.24
CA ALA A 58 -0.35 23.83 25.00
C ALA A 58 -0.31 22.97 23.72
N GLY A 59 -1.35 23.02 22.86
CA GLY A 59 -1.44 22.22 21.64
C GLY A 59 -1.75 20.73 21.88
N LYS A 60 -2.25 20.39 23.08
CA LYS A 60 -2.66 19.03 23.43
C LYS A 60 -4.17 18.85 23.26
N TYR A 61 -4.57 17.78 22.59
CA TYR A 61 -5.96 17.37 22.40
C TYR A 61 -6.41 16.40 23.48
N VAL A 62 -7.48 16.74 24.18
CA VAL A 62 -8.06 15.95 25.28
C VAL A 62 -9.45 15.44 24.88
N PRO A 63 -9.74 14.13 24.98
CA PRO A 63 -11.07 13.59 24.70
C PRO A 63 -12.19 14.20 25.53
N ARG A 64 -13.36 14.44 24.91
CA ARG A 64 -14.62 14.79 25.58
C ARG A 64 -15.30 13.54 26.12
N ALA A 65 -14.59 12.82 26.99
CA ALA A 65 -15.03 11.56 27.57
C ALA A 65 -15.12 11.63 29.10
N VAL A 66 -16.07 10.88 29.67
CA VAL A 66 -16.13 10.58 31.10
C VAL A 66 -16.15 9.06 31.26
N PHE A 67 -15.27 8.55 32.12
CA PHE A 67 -15.22 7.14 32.49
C PHE A 67 -15.66 7.01 33.93
N VAL A 68 -16.65 6.15 34.17
CA VAL A 68 -17.21 5.95 35.50
C VAL A 68 -17.30 4.47 35.79
N ASP A 69 -16.68 4.07 36.89
CA ASP A 69 -16.92 2.77 37.50
C ASP A 69 -17.05 2.90 39.02
N LEU A 70 -17.77 1.98 39.65
CA LEU A 70 -17.94 1.95 41.10
C LEU A 70 -16.75 1.24 41.79
N GLU A 71 -15.94 0.52 41.02
CA GLU A 71 -14.69 -0.09 41.44
C GLU A 71 -13.49 0.56 40.72
N PRO A 72 -12.32 0.72 41.37
CA PRO A 72 -11.17 1.38 40.76
C PRO A 72 -10.38 0.53 39.75
N SER A 73 -10.50 -0.81 39.75
CA SER A 73 -9.61 -1.70 39.00
C SER A 73 -9.46 -1.34 37.52
N VAL A 74 -10.58 -1.23 36.80
CA VAL A 74 -10.59 -0.92 35.36
C VAL A 74 -10.23 0.55 35.09
N CYS A 75 -10.58 1.46 35.99
CA CYS A 75 -10.18 2.86 35.89
C CYS A 75 -8.67 3.05 36.09
N ASP A 76 -8.06 2.27 36.98
CA ASP A 76 -6.62 2.31 37.26
C ASP A 76 -5.79 1.74 36.09
N GLU A 77 -6.33 0.77 35.34
CA GLU A 77 -5.74 0.33 34.06
C GLU A 77 -5.61 1.50 33.07
N ILE A 78 -6.63 2.38 32.96
CA ILE A 78 -6.55 3.57 32.10
C ILE A 78 -5.53 4.58 32.66
N ARG A 79 -5.49 4.76 33.97
CA ARG A 79 -4.56 5.70 34.64
C ARG A 79 -3.09 5.27 34.54
N THR A 80 -2.83 3.97 34.37
CA THR A 80 -1.48 3.41 34.29
C THR A 80 -1.08 2.96 32.90
N GLY A 81 -2.05 2.83 31.98
CA GLY A 81 -1.84 2.36 30.62
C GLY A 81 -1.17 3.35 29.68
N THR A 82 -1.09 2.97 28.40
CA THR A 82 -0.42 3.72 27.33
C THR A 82 -0.99 5.13 27.16
N TYR A 83 -2.32 5.27 27.24
CA TYR A 83 -3.04 6.54 27.05
C TYR A 83 -3.28 7.31 28.36
N ARG A 84 -2.51 7.03 29.42
CA ARG A 84 -2.66 7.71 30.73
C ARG A 84 -2.56 9.24 30.66
N GLN A 85 -1.79 9.75 29.70
CA GLN A 85 -1.59 11.19 29.52
C GLN A 85 -2.70 11.81 28.68
N LEU A 86 -3.48 11.04 27.94
CA LEU A 86 -4.52 11.57 27.04
C LEU A 86 -5.69 12.21 27.80
N TYR A 87 -6.16 11.53 28.85
CA TYR A 87 -7.34 11.94 29.61
C TYR A 87 -7.01 12.90 30.75
N HIS A 88 -7.94 13.79 31.08
CA HIS A 88 -7.82 14.58 32.29
C HIS A 88 -8.15 13.69 33.51
N PRO A 89 -7.37 13.69 34.60
CA PRO A 89 -7.61 12.81 35.76
C PRO A 89 -9.01 12.94 36.37
N GLU A 90 -9.62 14.13 36.28
CA GLU A 90 -10.97 14.38 36.78
C GLU A 90 -12.09 13.77 35.91
N GLN A 91 -11.78 13.32 34.70
CA GLN A 91 -12.71 12.61 33.80
C GLN A 91 -12.84 11.12 34.14
N ILE A 92 -11.91 10.58 34.94
CA ILE A 92 -11.89 9.17 35.36
C ILE A 92 -12.36 9.08 36.80
N ILE A 93 -13.62 8.69 36.99
CA ILE A 93 -14.31 8.64 38.27
C ILE A 93 -14.42 7.18 38.72
N SER A 94 -13.85 6.88 39.88
CA SER A 94 -13.87 5.55 40.48
C SER A 94 -14.51 5.61 41.87
N GLY A 95 -15.44 4.70 42.15
CA GLY A 95 -15.96 4.46 43.49
C GLY A 95 -15.00 3.65 44.37
N LYS A 96 -15.45 3.31 45.58
CA LYS A 96 -14.73 2.42 46.51
C LYS A 96 -15.34 1.02 46.61
N GLU A 97 -16.62 0.90 46.30
CA GLU A 97 -17.38 -0.33 46.45
C GLU A 97 -18.09 -0.66 45.14
N ASP A 98 -18.04 -1.92 44.73
CA ASP A 98 -18.66 -2.39 43.51
C ASP A 98 -20.18 -2.56 43.64
N ALA A 99 -20.87 -2.65 42.49
CA ALA A 99 -22.28 -3.01 42.46
C ALA A 99 -22.53 -4.52 42.62
N ALA A 100 -21.48 -5.36 42.61
CA ALA A 100 -21.55 -6.83 42.73
C ALA A 100 -22.60 -7.47 41.81
N ASN A 101 -22.65 -7.05 40.54
CA ASN A 101 -23.64 -7.49 39.55
C ASN A 101 -25.12 -7.32 39.97
N ASN A 102 -25.42 -6.35 40.84
CA ASN A 102 -26.77 -6.06 41.31
C ASN A 102 -27.24 -4.66 40.86
N TYR A 103 -28.27 -4.63 40.01
CA TYR A 103 -28.91 -3.38 39.56
C TYR A 103 -29.29 -2.44 40.71
N ALA A 104 -29.91 -2.97 41.77
CA ALA A 104 -30.42 -2.15 42.86
C ALA A 104 -29.28 -1.46 43.63
N ARG A 105 -28.11 -2.10 43.73
CA ARG A 105 -26.94 -1.46 44.35
C ARG A 105 -26.46 -0.27 43.52
N GLY A 106 -26.32 -0.50 42.21
CA GLY A 106 -25.90 0.52 41.24
C GLY A 106 -26.89 1.67 41.08
N HIS A 107 -28.19 1.44 41.25
CA HIS A 107 -29.22 2.48 41.05
C HIS A 107 -29.61 3.21 42.36
N TYR A 108 -29.86 2.48 43.45
CA TYR A 108 -30.48 3.07 44.65
C TYR A 108 -29.51 3.40 45.78
N THR A 109 -28.38 2.70 45.88
CA THR A 109 -27.45 2.82 47.01
C THR A 109 -26.16 3.51 46.58
N ILE A 110 -25.14 2.74 46.21
CA ILE A 110 -23.80 3.22 45.83
C ILE A 110 -23.85 4.23 44.68
N GLY A 111 -24.68 3.98 43.65
CA GLY A 111 -24.76 4.90 42.52
C GLY A 111 -25.25 6.29 42.88
N LYS A 112 -26.12 6.43 43.89
CA LYS A 112 -26.58 7.76 44.35
C LYS A 112 -25.48 8.57 45.01
N GLU A 113 -24.49 7.91 45.61
CA GLU A 113 -23.35 8.60 46.24
C GLU A 113 -22.41 9.19 45.17
N VAL A 114 -22.32 8.55 44.01
CA VAL A 114 -21.37 8.91 42.93
C VAL A 114 -22.03 9.78 41.85
N VAL A 115 -23.35 9.66 41.63
CA VAL A 115 -24.05 10.33 40.51
C VAL A 115 -23.88 11.85 40.51
N ASP A 116 -23.93 12.50 41.66
CA ASP A 116 -23.82 13.97 41.75
C ASP A 116 -22.42 14.43 41.33
N VAL A 117 -21.38 13.67 41.69
CA VAL A 117 -20.00 13.94 41.25
C VAL A 117 -19.87 13.75 39.74
N VAL A 118 -20.47 12.70 39.19
CA VAL A 118 -20.46 12.44 37.74
C VAL A 118 -21.17 13.55 36.97
N LEU A 119 -22.33 13.99 37.44
CA LEU A 119 -23.10 15.07 36.83
C LEU A 119 -22.34 16.41 36.86
N ASP A 120 -21.64 16.73 37.96
CA ASP A 120 -20.81 17.94 38.03
C ASP A 120 -19.67 17.90 36.98
N ARG A 121 -19.05 16.73 36.76
CA ARG A 121 -18.02 16.57 35.74
C ARG A 121 -18.58 16.67 34.32
N ILE A 122 -19.73 16.04 34.06
CA ILE A 122 -20.42 16.16 32.77
C ILE A 122 -20.80 17.62 32.51
N ARG A 123 -21.30 18.34 33.53
CA ARG A 123 -21.66 19.75 33.43
C ARG A 123 -20.45 20.62 33.07
N LYS A 124 -19.31 20.45 33.74
CA LYS A 124 -18.06 21.16 33.40
C LYS A 124 -17.63 20.94 31.95
N LEU A 125 -17.74 19.71 31.44
CA LEU A 125 -17.42 19.42 30.05
C LEU A 125 -18.45 20.00 29.08
N ALA A 126 -19.73 19.99 29.44
CA ALA A 126 -20.81 20.59 28.65
C ALA A 126 -20.70 22.12 28.58
N ASP A 127 -20.30 22.77 29.67
CA ASP A 127 -20.07 24.23 29.73
C ASP A 127 -18.87 24.65 28.87
N ASN A 128 -17.89 23.75 28.69
CA ASN A 128 -16.76 23.94 27.78
C ASN A 128 -17.11 23.69 26.30
N CYS A 129 -18.35 23.32 25.97
CA CYS A 129 -18.82 23.14 24.60
C CYS A 129 -19.52 24.40 24.09
N THR A 130 -19.25 24.79 22.84
CA THR A 130 -19.94 25.91 22.19
C THR A 130 -21.33 25.52 21.67
N GLY A 131 -21.53 24.25 21.31
CA GLY A 131 -22.75 23.74 20.70
C GLY A 131 -22.94 22.24 20.90
N LEU A 132 -23.12 21.81 22.17
CA LEU A 132 -23.36 20.40 22.52
C LEU A 132 -24.56 19.81 21.75
N GLN A 133 -24.33 18.77 20.94
CA GLN A 133 -25.39 18.04 20.23
C GLN A 133 -26.11 17.05 21.15
N GLY A 134 -25.33 16.25 21.89
CA GLY A 134 -25.86 15.11 22.63
C GLY A 134 -24.80 14.30 23.37
N PHE A 135 -25.26 13.16 23.90
CA PHE A 135 -24.45 12.22 24.67
C PHE A 135 -24.41 10.86 23.98
N MET A 136 -23.22 10.25 23.95
CA MET A 136 -23.02 8.84 23.58
C MET A 136 -22.79 8.05 24.85
N ILE A 137 -23.62 7.03 25.09
CA ILE A 137 -23.62 6.27 26.35
C ILE A 137 -23.22 4.84 26.06
N PHE A 138 -22.13 4.40 26.67
CA PHE A 138 -21.59 3.04 26.53
C PHE A 138 -21.79 2.29 27.84
N ASN A 139 -22.62 1.26 27.81
CA ASN A 139 -22.91 0.45 29.00
C ASN A 139 -23.20 -1.02 28.65
N ALA A 140 -22.97 -1.89 29.63
CA ALA A 140 -23.37 -3.29 29.57
C ALA A 140 -24.62 -3.50 30.42
N VAL A 141 -25.67 -4.08 29.84
CA VAL A 141 -26.96 -4.26 30.55
C VAL A 141 -26.93 -5.42 31.55
N GLY A 142 -25.98 -6.35 31.41
CA GLY A 142 -25.80 -7.47 32.34
C GLY A 142 -25.11 -7.11 33.66
N GLY A 143 -24.23 -6.09 33.66
CA GLY A 143 -23.44 -5.70 34.83
C GLY A 143 -24.19 -4.79 35.79
N GLY A 144 -23.86 -4.82 37.09
CA GLY A 144 -24.55 -4.02 38.11
C GLY A 144 -24.36 -2.50 37.96
N THR A 145 -23.15 -2.06 37.64
CA THR A 145 -22.84 -0.63 37.38
C THR A 145 -23.44 -0.15 36.07
N GLY A 146 -23.16 -0.86 34.96
CA GLY A 146 -23.61 -0.47 33.62
C GLY A 146 -25.14 -0.43 33.47
N SER A 147 -25.85 -1.32 34.17
CA SER A 147 -27.31 -1.31 34.24
C SER A 147 -27.84 -0.26 35.23
N GLY A 148 -27.53 -0.41 36.52
CA GLY A 148 -28.11 0.39 37.60
C GLY A 148 -27.73 1.87 37.55
N LEU A 149 -26.43 2.15 37.59
CA LEU A 149 -25.91 3.53 37.50
C LEU A 149 -26.20 4.13 36.12
N GLY A 150 -26.19 3.30 35.07
CA GLY A 150 -26.58 3.70 33.71
C GLY A 150 -28.01 4.23 33.63
N SER A 151 -28.99 3.49 34.15
CA SER A 151 -30.39 3.96 34.20
C SER A 151 -30.54 5.22 35.05
N LEU A 152 -29.91 5.29 36.22
CA LEU A 152 -29.97 6.46 37.10
C LEU A 152 -29.38 7.71 36.40
N LEU A 153 -28.26 7.56 35.71
CA LEU A 153 -27.62 8.68 35.00
C LEU A 153 -28.48 9.15 33.83
N LEU A 154 -29.10 8.23 33.09
CA LEU A 154 -30.02 8.54 31.99
C LEU A 154 -31.24 9.35 32.45
N GLU A 155 -31.83 8.99 33.59
CA GLU A 155 -32.92 9.75 34.22
C GLU A 155 -32.49 11.19 34.51
N ARG A 156 -31.32 11.35 35.15
CA ARG A 156 -30.79 12.68 35.51
C ARG A 156 -30.41 13.51 34.30
N LEU A 157 -29.78 12.91 33.28
CA LEU A 157 -29.47 13.59 32.03
C LEU A 157 -30.72 14.02 31.27
N SER A 158 -31.82 13.26 31.37
CA SER A 158 -33.09 13.64 30.76
C SER A 158 -33.74 14.84 31.46
N VAL A 159 -33.52 14.99 32.77
CA VAL A 159 -33.98 16.16 33.54
C VAL A 159 -33.12 17.39 33.22
N ASP A 160 -31.79 17.28 33.29
CA ASP A 160 -30.88 18.41 33.12
C ASP A 160 -30.73 18.83 31.64
N TYR A 161 -30.75 17.86 30.71
CA TYR A 161 -30.48 18.06 29.28
C TYR A 161 -31.55 17.45 28.36
N GLY A 162 -32.84 17.61 28.71
CA GLY A 162 -33.96 16.97 28.00
C GLY A 162 -34.07 17.25 26.49
N ARG A 163 -33.50 18.35 25.98
CA ARG A 163 -33.50 18.67 24.53
C ARG A 163 -32.33 18.05 23.75
N LYS A 164 -31.37 17.42 24.43
CA LYS A 164 -30.16 16.87 23.80
C LYS A 164 -30.35 15.38 23.51
N SER A 165 -29.89 14.93 22.34
CA SER A 165 -30.04 13.54 21.91
C SER A 165 -29.13 12.61 22.70
N LYS A 166 -29.61 11.40 22.99
CA LYS A 166 -28.91 10.35 23.75
C LYS A 166 -28.84 9.09 22.91
N LEU A 167 -27.64 8.77 22.43
CA LEU A 167 -27.35 7.57 21.63
C LEU A 167 -26.66 6.53 22.51
N GLY A 168 -27.28 5.36 22.69
CA GLY A 168 -26.75 4.27 23.51
C GLY A 168 -26.08 3.18 22.68
N PHE A 169 -24.88 2.75 23.06
CA PHE A 169 -24.25 1.50 22.63
C PHE A 169 -24.33 0.50 23.78
N THR A 170 -25.29 -0.41 23.68
CA THR A 170 -25.67 -1.31 24.76
C THR A 170 -25.17 -2.72 24.48
N ILE A 171 -24.29 -3.23 25.34
CA ILE A 171 -23.79 -4.60 25.26
C ILE A 171 -24.79 -5.54 25.93
N TYR A 172 -25.34 -6.46 25.16
CA TYR A 172 -26.28 -7.49 25.61
C TYR A 172 -25.55 -8.78 26.04
N PRO A 173 -26.00 -9.41 27.13
CA PRO A 173 -25.39 -10.63 27.64
C PRO A 173 -25.66 -11.84 26.74
N SER A 174 -24.74 -12.80 26.75
CA SER A 174 -24.87 -14.10 26.08
C SER A 174 -24.68 -15.23 27.09
N PRO A 175 -25.43 -16.34 27.00
CA PRO A 175 -25.24 -17.52 27.85
C PRO A 175 -23.83 -18.12 27.80
N GLN A 176 -23.11 -17.97 26.69
CA GLN A 176 -21.79 -18.57 26.49
C GLN A 176 -20.64 -17.78 27.17
N VAL A 177 -20.82 -16.47 27.32
CA VAL A 177 -19.79 -15.53 27.81
C VAL A 177 -20.26 -14.83 29.11
N SER A 178 -21.38 -15.28 29.69
CA SER A 178 -21.96 -14.72 30.90
C SER A 178 -21.07 -14.99 32.11
N THR A 179 -20.84 -13.96 32.91
CA THR A 179 -20.06 -14.08 34.16
C THR A 179 -20.97 -14.09 35.38
N ALA A 180 -22.24 -13.66 35.23
CA ALA A 180 -23.19 -13.56 36.33
C ALA A 180 -24.55 -14.16 36.00
N VAL A 181 -25.05 -15.03 36.90
CA VAL A 181 -26.35 -15.70 36.77
C VAL A 181 -27.53 -14.71 36.79
N VAL A 182 -27.33 -13.52 37.36
CA VAL A 182 -28.37 -12.48 37.50
C VAL A 182 -28.43 -11.49 36.33
N GLU A 183 -27.62 -11.68 35.29
CA GLU A 183 -27.64 -10.83 34.08
C GLU A 183 -29.04 -10.65 33.46
N PRO A 184 -29.92 -11.68 33.39
CA PRO A 184 -31.28 -11.49 32.85
C PRO A 184 -32.12 -10.49 33.65
N TYR A 185 -31.99 -10.48 34.99
CA TYR A 185 -32.71 -9.52 35.85
C TYR A 185 -32.21 -8.09 35.61
N ASN A 186 -30.89 -7.91 35.59
CA ASN A 186 -30.29 -6.61 35.33
C ASN A 186 -30.66 -6.09 33.94
N SER A 187 -30.69 -6.97 32.93
CA SER A 187 -31.03 -6.60 31.56
C SER A 187 -32.46 -6.08 31.45
N VAL A 188 -33.44 -6.78 32.02
CA VAL A 188 -34.85 -6.35 31.99
C VAL A 188 -35.03 -4.99 32.69
N LEU A 189 -34.41 -4.80 33.85
CA LEU A 189 -34.48 -3.54 34.59
C LEU A 189 -33.77 -2.40 33.85
N ALA A 190 -32.61 -2.65 33.26
CA ALA A 190 -31.89 -1.66 32.44
C ALA A 190 -32.68 -1.24 31.22
N THR A 191 -33.28 -2.21 30.51
CA THR A 191 -34.07 -1.96 29.29
C THR A 191 -35.27 -1.06 29.60
N HIS A 192 -35.88 -1.15 30.78
CA HIS A 192 -36.94 -0.23 31.18
C HIS A 192 -36.47 1.23 31.21
N GLY A 193 -35.31 1.51 31.82
CA GLY A 193 -34.73 2.85 31.83
C GLY A 193 -34.24 3.31 30.44
N LEU A 194 -33.67 2.40 29.64
CA LEU A 194 -33.29 2.69 28.25
C LEU A 194 -34.50 3.06 27.40
N LEU A 195 -35.65 2.41 27.60
CA LEU A 195 -36.86 2.65 26.82
C LEU A 195 -37.39 4.07 26.99
N GLU A 196 -37.26 4.66 28.18
CA GLU A 196 -37.82 5.99 28.47
C GLU A 196 -36.83 7.14 28.22
N HIS A 197 -35.54 6.87 28.36
CA HIS A 197 -34.52 7.92 28.43
C HIS A 197 -33.46 7.87 27.33
N THR A 198 -33.49 6.89 26.42
CA THR A 198 -32.60 6.90 25.23
C THR A 198 -33.38 7.19 23.96
N ASP A 199 -32.79 7.96 23.06
CA ASP A 199 -33.42 8.30 21.78
C ASP A 199 -33.17 7.20 20.73
N VAL A 200 -31.98 6.60 20.74
CA VAL A 200 -31.58 5.45 19.91
C VAL A 200 -30.68 4.53 20.73
N ALA A 201 -30.94 3.23 20.71
CA ALA A 201 -30.13 2.21 21.39
C ALA A 201 -29.66 1.16 20.38
N ILE A 202 -28.36 1.08 20.15
CA ILE A 202 -27.73 0.08 19.28
C ILE A 202 -27.40 -1.14 20.12
N MET A 203 -27.95 -2.29 19.72
CA MET A 203 -27.75 -3.56 20.41
C MET A 203 -26.50 -4.27 19.89
N LEU A 204 -25.65 -4.69 20.82
CA LEU A 204 -24.41 -5.41 20.56
C LEU A 204 -24.43 -6.71 21.38
N ASP A 205 -24.68 -7.85 20.72
CA ASP A 205 -24.77 -9.16 21.37
C ASP A 205 -23.41 -9.85 21.39
N ASN A 206 -22.92 -10.16 22.58
CA ASN A 206 -21.64 -10.85 22.75
C ASN A 206 -21.58 -12.20 22.03
N GLU A 207 -22.70 -12.93 21.89
CA GLU A 207 -22.69 -14.22 21.19
C GLU A 207 -22.45 -14.07 19.71
N ALA A 208 -23.16 -13.14 19.08
CA ALA A 208 -23.06 -12.90 17.65
C ALA A 208 -21.64 -12.43 17.29
N ILE A 209 -21.08 -11.53 18.09
CA ILE A 209 -19.72 -11.01 17.90
C ILE A 209 -18.68 -12.12 18.12
N TYR A 210 -18.89 -12.99 19.11
CA TYR A 210 -18.02 -14.16 19.34
C TYR A 210 -18.03 -15.12 18.15
N ASP A 211 -19.22 -15.45 17.62
CA ASP A 211 -19.39 -16.31 16.45
C ASP A 211 -18.75 -15.72 15.18
N ILE A 212 -18.82 -14.38 15.01
CA ILE A 212 -18.16 -13.66 13.92
C ILE A 212 -16.63 -13.75 14.07
N CYS A 213 -16.08 -13.48 15.26
CA CYS A 213 -14.63 -13.58 15.48
C CYS A 213 -14.12 -15.01 15.22
N LYS A 214 -14.86 -16.03 15.62
CA LYS A 214 -14.45 -17.42 15.42
C LYS A 214 -14.47 -17.84 13.95
N ARG A 215 -15.50 -17.43 13.20
CA ARG A 215 -15.72 -17.87 11.83
C ARG A 215 -14.95 -17.05 10.80
N SER A 216 -14.96 -15.73 10.97
CA SER A 216 -14.44 -14.79 9.97
C SER A 216 -12.99 -14.39 10.23
N LEU A 217 -12.57 -14.36 11.50
CA LEU A 217 -11.20 -14.02 11.89
C LEU A 217 -10.34 -15.25 12.22
N ASP A 218 -10.89 -16.47 12.11
CA ASP A 218 -10.25 -17.75 12.44
C ASP A 218 -9.65 -17.82 13.87
N ILE A 219 -10.31 -17.16 14.84
CA ILE A 219 -9.87 -17.16 16.24
C ILE A 219 -10.63 -18.25 17.01
N ASP A 220 -9.97 -19.34 17.41
CA ASP A 220 -10.63 -20.46 18.12
C ASP A 220 -11.32 -20.07 19.43
N ARG A 221 -10.70 -19.15 20.20
CA ARG A 221 -11.19 -18.67 21.50
C ARG A 221 -11.03 -17.14 21.63
N PRO A 222 -11.98 -16.35 21.09
CA PRO A 222 -11.99 -14.90 21.22
C PRO A 222 -11.99 -14.41 22.68
N SER A 223 -11.10 -13.46 23.00
CA SER A 223 -11.05 -12.74 24.28
C SER A 223 -11.83 -11.42 24.22
N TYR A 224 -12.18 -10.81 25.36
CA TYR A 224 -12.85 -9.50 25.39
C TYR A 224 -12.10 -8.41 24.62
N THR A 225 -10.77 -8.47 24.54
CA THR A 225 -9.98 -7.55 23.70
C THR A 225 -10.30 -7.74 22.22
N ASN A 226 -10.51 -8.97 21.75
CA ASN A 226 -10.89 -9.24 20.36
C ASN A 226 -12.31 -8.75 20.07
N LEU A 227 -13.27 -9.05 20.97
CA LEU A 227 -14.65 -8.58 20.87
C LEU A 227 -14.70 -7.04 20.84
N ASN A 228 -14.07 -6.38 21.80
CA ASN A 228 -14.08 -4.92 21.93
C ASN A 228 -13.42 -4.22 20.72
N ARG A 229 -12.38 -4.80 20.12
CA ARG A 229 -11.78 -4.25 18.89
C ARG A 229 -12.72 -4.33 17.70
N LEU A 230 -13.46 -5.43 17.54
CA LEU A 230 -14.46 -5.54 16.48
C LEU A 230 -15.60 -4.53 16.72
N ILE A 231 -16.11 -4.43 17.95
CA ILE A 231 -17.15 -3.46 18.31
C ILE A 231 -16.65 -2.02 18.08
N ALA A 232 -15.40 -1.71 18.45
CA ALA A 232 -14.81 -0.39 18.25
C ALA A 232 -14.76 0.01 16.76
N GLN A 233 -14.49 -0.93 15.86
CA GLN A 233 -14.56 -0.69 14.41
C GLN A 233 -15.99 -0.36 13.96
N VAL A 234 -17.00 -1.09 14.46
CA VAL A 234 -18.42 -0.79 14.16
C VAL A 234 -18.80 0.61 14.63
N ILE A 235 -18.47 0.95 15.87
CA ILE A 235 -18.76 2.27 16.46
C ILE A 235 -18.01 3.37 15.69
N SER A 236 -16.76 3.13 15.31
CA SER A 236 -15.99 4.07 14.51
C SER A 236 -16.67 4.35 13.17
N SER A 237 -17.12 3.32 12.46
CA SER A 237 -17.86 3.46 11.20
C SER A 237 -19.18 4.22 11.37
N LEU A 238 -19.92 3.99 12.46
CA LEU A 238 -21.17 4.70 12.73
C LEU A 238 -20.95 6.18 13.11
N THR A 239 -19.81 6.52 13.71
CA THR A 239 -19.47 7.89 14.12
C THR A 239 -18.61 8.65 13.12
N THR A 240 -18.22 8.01 12.01
CA THR A 240 -17.31 8.58 11.00
C THR A 240 -17.86 9.90 10.45
N SER A 241 -19.16 10.00 10.18
CA SER A 241 -19.81 11.22 9.66
C SER A 241 -19.81 12.41 10.63
N LEU A 242 -19.51 12.17 11.91
CA LEU A 242 -19.43 13.20 12.95
C LEU A 242 -17.98 13.69 13.16
N ARG A 243 -17.00 12.89 12.72
CA ARG A 243 -15.56 13.11 12.95
C ARG A 243 -14.82 13.58 11.70
N PHE A 244 -15.35 13.26 10.53
CA PHE A 244 -14.75 13.56 9.23
C PHE A 244 -15.78 14.16 8.28
N ASP A 245 -15.32 15.06 7.42
CA ASP A 245 -16.14 15.58 6.34
C ASP A 245 -16.32 14.51 5.25
N GLY A 246 -17.57 14.08 5.05
CA GLY A 246 -17.98 13.21 3.94
C GLY A 246 -18.86 13.95 2.93
N SER A 247 -19.05 13.33 1.76
CA SER A 247 -19.98 13.83 0.74
C SER A 247 -21.44 13.77 1.21
N LEU A 248 -21.74 12.86 2.15
CA LEU A 248 -23.04 12.76 2.80
C LEU A 248 -22.87 12.51 4.30
N ASN A 249 -22.94 13.59 5.09
CA ASN A 249 -22.85 13.53 6.55
C ASN A 249 -24.22 13.30 7.18
N VAL A 250 -24.23 12.53 8.28
CA VAL A 250 -25.41 12.24 9.09
C VAL A 250 -25.12 12.72 10.51
N ASP A 251 -25.99 13.57 11.05
CA ASP A 251 -25.92 14.05 12.44
C ASP A 251 -26.55 13.06 13.44
N VAL A 252 -26.23 13.19 14.73
CA VAL A 252 -26.85 12.37 15.80
C VAL A 252 -28.38 12.51 15.82
N THR A 253 -28.91 13.71 15.61
CA THR A 253 -30.36 13.95 15.50
C THR A 253 -30.96 13.26 14.28
N GLU A 254 -30.20 13.10 13.19
CA GLU A 254 -30.68 12.41 12.00
C GLU A 254 -30.82 10.90 12.21
N PHE A 255 -30.01 10.30 13.09
CA PHE A 255 -30.22 8.90 13.48
C PHE A 255 -31.62 8.71 14.07
N GLN A 256 -32.04 9.61 14.97
CA GLN A 256 -33.37 9.56 15.57
C GLN A 256 -34.48 9.80 14.52
N THR A 257 -34.40 10.89 13.74
CA THR A 257 -35.48 11.23 12.81
C THR A 257 -35.66 10.22 11.68
N ASN A 258 -34.58 9.54 11.27
CA ASN A 258 -34.61 8.65 10.10
C ASN A 258 -34.82 7.17 10.47
N LEU A 259 -34.35 6.73 11.64
CA LEU A 259 -34.40 5.31 12.02
C LEU A 259 -35.48 4.98 13.04
N VAL A 260 -35.97 5.97 13.78
CA VAL A 260 -36.95 5.77 14.86
C VAL A 260 -38.31 6.34 14.46
N PRO A 261 -39.18 5.54 13.81
CA PRO A 261 -40.51 6.00 13.43
C PRO A 261 -41.43 6.20 14.63
N TYR A 262 -41.20 5.44 15.71
CA TYR A 262 -41.95 5.52 16.96
C TYR A 262 -40.99 5.57 18.14
N PRO A 263 -41.16 6.48 19.10
CA PRO A 263 -40.22 6.66 20.22
C PRO A 263 -39.95 5.43 21.09
N ARG A 264 -40.82 4.40 21.06
CA ARG A 264 -40.62 3.14 21.80
C ARG A 264 -39.92 2.06 20.99
N ILE A 265 -39.74 2.26 19.69
CA ILE A 265 -39.12 1.31 18.76
C ILE A 265 -37.80 1.91 18.29
N HIS A 266 -36.85 2.04 19.22
CA HIS A 266 -35.55 2.66 19.00
C HIS A 266 -34.37 1.73 19.24
N PHE A 267 -34.64 0.42 19.38
CA PHE A 267 -33.61 -0.61 19.47
C PHE A 267 -33.19 -1.05 18.07
N MET A 268 -31.95 -0.74 17.70
CA MET A 268 -31.42 -0.95 16.37
C MET A 268 -30.51 -2.18 16.32
N LEU A 269 -30.66 -2.96 15.25
CA LEU A 269 -29.72 -4.01 14.88
C LEU A 269 -28.57 -3.39 14.07
N SER A 270 -27.34 -3.81 14.35
CA SER A 270 -26.16 -3.40 13.58
C SER A 270 -25.57 -4.59 12.83
N SER A 271 -24.95 -4.31 11.69
CA SER A 271 -24.25 -5.28 10.85
C SER A 271 -23.00 -4.61 10.30
N TYR A 272 -21.93 -5.38 10.13
CA TYR A 272 -20.66 -4.85 9.63
C TYR A 272 -20.06 -5.81 8.63
N ALA A 273 -19.71 -5.28 7.47
CA ALA A 273 -19.00 -6.00 6.43
C ALA A 273 -18.01 -5.05 5.72
N PRO A 274 -16.84 -5.56 5.31
CA PRO A 274 -16.38 -6.94 5.47
C PRO A 274 -15.72 -7.20 6.83
N VAL A 275 -15.88 -8.43 7.35
CA VAL A 275 -15.06 -8.94 8.47
C VAL A 275 -14.22 -10.07 7.91
N ILE A 276 -12.93 -9.81 7.71
CA ILE A 276 -11.98 -10.77 7.14
C ILE A 276 -10.73 -10.81 8.02
N SER A 277 -10.14 -11.99 8.21
CA SER A 277 -8.86 -12.12 8.92
C SER A 277 -7.75 -11.37 8.18
N ALA A 278 -6.72 -10.93 8.91
CA ALA A 278 -5.58 -10.24 8.28
C ALA A 278 -4.92 -11.10 7.21
N GLU A 279 -4.95 -12.43 7.33
CA GLU A 279 -4.40 -13.36 6.33
C GLU A 279 -5.27 -13.42 5.07
N LYS A 280 -6.61 -13.45 5.22
CA LYS A 280 -7.55 -13.56 4.09
C LYS A 280 -7.82 -12.22 3.40
N ALA A 281 -7.59 -11.09 4.08
CA ALA A 281 -7.86 -9.75 3.56
C ALA A 281 -7.09 -9.41 2.27
N TYR A 282 -5.99 -10.12 2.00
CA TYR A 282 -5.16 -9.92 0.81
C TYR A 282 -5.58 -10.78 -0.39
N HIS A 283 -6.40 -11.81 -0.16
CA HIS A 283 -6.88 -12.72 -1.20
C HIS A 283 -8.19 -12.25 -1.86
N GLU A 284 -9.03 -11.52 -1.13
CA GLU A 284 -10.41 -11.19 -1.52
C GLU A 284 -10.61 -9.68 -1.67
N GLN A 285 -10.91 -9.25 -2.90
CA GLN A 285 -11.42 -7.89 -3.15
C GLN A 285 -12.93 -7.97 -3.26
N LEU A 286 -13.62 -7.32 -2.33
CA LEU A 286 -15.07 -7.31 -2.32
C LEU A 286 -15.57 -6.03 -3.00
N SER A 287 -16.41 -6.21 -4.01
CA SER A 287 -17.13 -5.12 -4.66
C SER A 287 -18.14 -4.47 -3.71
N VAL A 288 -18.52 -3.22 -4.01
CA VAL A 288 -19.58 -2.50 -3.28
C VAL A 288 -20.87 -3.32 -3.23
N ALA A 289 -21.18 -4.09 -4.28
CA ALA A 289 -22.36 -4.95 -4.31
C ALA A 289 -22.24 -6.14 -3.34
N GLU A 290 -21.07 -6.77 -3.26
CA GLU A 290 -20.83 -7.92 -2.38
C GLU A 290 -20.88 -7.52 -0.90
N ILE A 291 -20.15 -6.48 -0.49
CA ILE A 291 -20.19 -6.01 0.91
C ILE A 291 -21.60 -5.58 1.32
N THR A 292 -22.34 -4.94 0.41
CA THR A 292 -23.74 -4.56 0.66
C THR A 292 -24.61 -5.78 0.85
N ASN A 293 -24.41 -6.84 0.07
CA ASN A 293 -25.14 -8.10 0.24
C ASN A 293 -24.79 -8.78 1.56
N SER A 294 -23.51 -8.83 1.92
CA SER A 294 -23.03 -9.43 3.17
C SER A 294 -23.58 -8.74 4.42
N CYS A 295 -23.85 -7.43 4.36
CA CYS A 295 -24.50 -6.70 5.46
C CYS A 295 -25.91 -7.23 5.78
N PHE A 296 -26.64 -7.80 4.81
CA PHE A 296 -27.98 -8.38 5.02
C PHE A 296 -27.95 -9.88 5.32
N GLU A 297 -26.77 -10.48 5.39
CA GLU A 297 -26.63 -11.88 5.80
C GLU A 297 -26.75 -12.01 7.33
N PRO A 298 -27.51 -13.00 7.85
CA PRO A 298 -27.62 -13.21 9.30
C PRO A 298 -26.27 -13.46 9.99
N ALA A 299 -25.27 -13.93 9.22
CA ALA A 299 -23.92 -14.20 9.71
C ALA A 299 -23.13 -12.94 10.11
N SER A 300 -23.45 -11.78 9.52
CA SER A 300 -22.73 -10.52 9.73
C SER A 300 -23.40 -9.60 10.75
N MET A 301 -24.58 -10.01 11.25
CA MET A 301 -25.36 -9.24 12.21
C MET A 301 -24.71 -9.31 13.60
N MET A 302 -24.63 -8.16 14.27
CA MET A 302 -24.06 -8.03 15.63
C MET A 302 -25.05 -8.43 16.73
N ALA A 303 -26.23 -8.92 16.36
CA ALA A 303 -27.22 -9.47 17.27
C ALA A 303 -27.78 -10.76 16.69
N LYS A 304 -27.92 -11.79 17.54
CA LYS A 304 -28.38 -13.10 17.11
C LYS A 304 -29.88 -13.09 16.83
N CYS A 305 -30.23 -12.78 15.59
CA CYS A 305 -31.60 -12.82 15.11
C CYS A 305 -31.63 -13.23 13.63
N ASP A 306 -32.72 -13.88 13.19
CA ASP A 306 -32.95 -14.14 11.77
C ASP A 306 -33.85 -13.04 11.18
N PRO A 307 -33.28 -12.07 10.42
CA PRO A 307 -34.05 -10.98 9.84
C PRO A 307 -35.04 -11.45 8.76
N ARG A 308 -34.91 -12.68 8.24
CA ARG A 308 -35.80 -13.22 7.19
C ARG A 308 -37.23 -13.47 7.69
N HIS A 309 -37.40 -13.63 9.00
CA HIS A 309 -38.72 -13.77 9.63
C HIS A 309 -39.35 -12.41 10.01
N GLY A 310 -38.65 -11.30 9.79
CA GLY A 310 -39.12 -9.94 10.09
C GLY A 310 -39.25 -9.06 8.84
N LYS A 311 -39.68 -7.82 9.06
CA LYS A 311 -39.65 -6.74 8.06
C LYS A 311 -38.78 -5.59 8.57
N TYR A 312 -37.97 -5.01 7.69
CA TYR A 312 -37.17 -3.82 7.97
C TYR A 312 -38.08 -2.58 7.96
N MET A 313 -37.94 -1.71 8.97
CA MET A 313 -38.65 -0.43 9.01
C MET A 313 -37.84 0.67 8.31
N ALA A 314 -36.56 0.75 8.64
CA ALA A 314 -35.58 1.62 8.03
C ALA A 314 -34.20 0.94 8.09
N ALA A 315 -33.31 1.27 7.17
CA ALA A 315 -31.94 0.78 7.11
C ALA A 315 -31.00 1.95 6.80
N CYS A 316 -29.94 2.09 7.60
CA CYS A 316 -28.86 3.02 7.31
C CYS A 316 -27.59 2.23 6.94
N LEU A 317 -27.01 2.55 5.79
CA LEU A 317 -25.75 1.96 5.30
C LEU A 317 -24.67 3.03 5.29
N MET A 318 -23.65 2.86 6.13
CA MET A 318 -22.51 3.77 6.20
C MET A 318 -21.33 3.15 5.45
N TYR A 319 -21.03 3.67 4.26
CA TYR A 319 -19.92 3.25 3.43
C TYR A 319 -18.67 4.04 3.76
N ARG A 320 -17.52 3.35 3.82
CA ARG A 320 -16.23 3.93 4.16
C ARG A 320 -15.14 3.45 3.19
N GLY A 321 -14.33 4.37 2.65
CA GLY A 321 -13.23 4.09 1.71
C GLY A 321 -13.52 4.54 0.27
N ASP A 322 -12.81 3.94 -0.69
CA ASP A 322 -12.94 4.25 -2.12
C ASP A 322 -14.26 3.70 -2.69
N VAL A 323 -15.35 4.44 -2.47
CA VAL A 323 -16.70 4.04 -2.83
C VAL A 323 -17.35 5.14 -3.68
N VAL A 324 -17.73 4.78 -4.91
CA VAL A 324 -18.41 5.71 -5.82
C VAL A 324 -19.92 5.74 -5.53
N PRO A 325 -20.55 6.93 -5.38
CA PRO A 325 -21.98 7.03 -5.11
C PRO A 325 -22.90 6.32 -6.12
N LYS A 326 -22.46 6.20 -7.37
CA LYS A 326 -23.17 5.47 -8.44
C LYS A 326 -23.30 3.97 -8.10
N ASP A 327 -22.22 3.36 -7.63
CA ASP A 327 -22.18 1.92 -7.34
C ASP A 327 -22.98 1.59 -6.08
N VAL A 328 -22.96 2.49 -5.09
CA VAL A 328 -23.84 2.41 -3.90
C VAL A 328 -25.31 2.42 -4.30
N ASN A 329 -25.71 3.36 -5.16
CA ASN A 329 -27.10 3.45 -5.62
C ASN A 329 -27.52 2.21 -6.42
N ALA A 330 -26.62 1.65 -7.24
CA ALA A 330 -26.85 0.42 -7.96
C ALA A 330 -27.01 -0.79 -7.01
N ALA A 331 -26.11 -0.94 -6.04
CA ALA A 331 -26.17 -2.01 -5.04
C ALA A 331 -27.47 -1.94 -4.21
N VAL A 332 -27.86 -0.75 -3.75
CA VAL A 332 -29.12 -0.54 -3.01
C VAL A 332 -30.34 -0.85 -3.88
N ALA A 333 -30.32 -0.50 -5.18
CA ALA A 333 -31.39 -0.87 -6.10
C ALA A 333 -31.52 -2.39 -6.24
N THR A 334 -30.41 -3.12 -6.32
CA THR A 334 -30.41 -4.59 -6.33
C THR A 334 -30.98 -5.17 -5.04
N ILE A 335 -30.58 -4.66 -3.87
CA ILE A 335 -31.12 -5.11 -2.57
C ILE A 335 -32.64 -4.94 -2.50
N LYS A 336 -33.19 -3.82 -2.98
CA LYS A 336 -34.65 -3.58 -3.00
C LYS A 336 -35.44 -4.61 -3.80
N THR A 337 -34.81 -5.28 -4.76
CA THR A 337 -35.48 -6.32 -5.58
C THR A 337 -35.42 -7.72 -4.97
N LYS A 338 -34.59 -7.95 -3.94
CA LYS A 338 -34.43 -9.28 -3.33
C LYS A 338 -35.63 -9.61 -2.45
N ARG A 339 -36.33 -10.71 -2.78
CA ARG A 339 -37.52 -11.20 -2.03
C ARG A 339 -37.24 -11.58 -0.57
N THR A 340 -35.98 -11.88 -0.25
CA THR A 340 -35.54 -12.24 1.12
C THR A 340 -35.45 -11.03 2.05
N ILE A 341 -35.45 -9.81 1.52
CA ILE A 341 -35.34 -8.57 2.28
C ILE A 341 -36.66 -7.81 2.10
N GLN A 342 -37.51 -7.83 3.12
CA GLN A 342 -38.82 -7.20 3.07
C GLN A 342 -38.85 -5.94 3.94
N PHE A 343 -39.35 -4.84 3.38
CA PHE A 343 -39.61 -3.61 4.11
C PHE A 343 -41.10 -3.51 4.49
N VAL A 344 -41.40 -2.68 5.48
CA VAL A 344 -42.78 -2.34 5.85
C VAL A 344 -43.47 -1.54 4.74
N ASP A 345 -44.75 -1.83 4.52
CA ASP A 345 -45.49 -1.34 3.34
C ASP A 345 -45.68 0.19 3.35
N TRP A 346 -45.61 0.82 4.52
CA TRP A 346 -45.76 2.27 4.70
C TRP A 346 -44.44 3.06 4.57
N CYS A 347 -43.27 2.38 4.48
CA CYS A 347 -41.97 3.02 4.24
C CYS A 347 -41.08 2.20 3.27
N PRO A 348 -41.47 2.07 1.99
CA PRO A 348 -40.73 1.28 1.00
C PRO A 348 -39.37 1.90 0.60
N THR A 349 -39.13 3.18 0.93
CA THR A 349 -37.91 3.94 0.59
C THR A 349 -36.95 4.13 1.76
N GLY A 350 -37.10 3.40 2.87
CA GLY A 350 -36.37 3.58 4.13
C GLY A 350 -34.87 3.30 4.12
N PHE A 351 -34.15 3.50 3.00
CA PHE A 351 -32.70 3.44 2.92
C PHE A 351 -32.10 4.84 3.07
N LYS A 352 -31.19 4.99 4.03
CA LYS A 352 -30.28 6.13 4.11
C LYS A 352 -28.85 5.65 3.92
N CYS A 353 -28.09 6.29 3.06
CA CYS A 353 -26.67 5.98 2.88
C CYS A 353 -25.82 7.13 3.42
N GLY A 354 -24.72 6.84 4.08
CA GLY A 354 -23.64 7.80 4.34
C GLY A 354 -22.40 7.34 3.59
N ILE A 355 -21.63 8.25 3.00
CA ILE A 355 -20.40 7.91 2.27
C ILE A 355 -19.28 8.78 2.82
N ASN A 356 -18.22 8.13 3.29
CA ASN A 356 -16.99 8.79 3.69
C ASN A 356 -15.79 8.16 2.95
N TYR A 357 -14.95 8.99 2.34
CA TYR A 357 -13.82 8.53 1.53
C TYR A 357 -12.62 8.08 2.36
N GLN A 358 -12.58 8.39 3.66
CA GLN A 358 -11.46 8.03 4.52
C GLN A 358 -11.50 6.54 4.87
N PRO A 359 -10.47 5.74 4.54
CA PRO A 359 -10.49 4.31 4.78
C PRO A 359 -10.55 3.98 6.29
N PRO A 360 -11.12 2.82 6.68
CA PRO A 360 -10.98 2.29 8.03
C PRO A 360 -9.51 2.04 8.33
N THR A 361 -8.93 2.74 9.31
CA THR A 361 -7.57 2.45 9.74
C THR A 361 -7.60 1.22 10.64
N THR A 362 -7.17 0.08 10.11
CA THR A 362 -6.54 -0.93 10.94
C THR A 362 -5.16 -0.40 11.32
N GLY A 363 -4.77 -0.52 12.59
CA GLY A 363 -3.51 0.04 13.08
C GLY A 363 -2.33 -0.29 12.15
N ALA A 364 -1.57 0.76 11.83
CA ALA A 364 -0.50 0.89 10.84
C ALA A 364 -0.99 1.27 9.43
N GLY A 365 -0.89 2.57 9.12
CA GLY A 365 -0.77 3.12 7.76
C GLY A 365 0.49 2.59 7.09
N LYS A 366 0.47 1.30 6.80
CA LYS A 366 1.60 0.56 6.25
C LYS A 366 1.44 0.53 4.75
N TYR A 367 2.16 1.41 4.09
CA TYR A 367 2.31 1.37 2.66
C TYR A 367 3.03 0.08 2.28
N VAL A 368 2.28 -0.88 1.74
CA VAL A 368 2.84 -2.12 1.18
C VAL A 368 3.27 -1.83 -0.25
N PRO A 369 4.54 -2.05 -0.62
CA PRO A 369 4.98 -1.90 -1.99
C PRO A 369 4.18 -2.80 -2.94
N ARG A 370 3.84 -2.29 -4.12
CA ARG A 370 3.23 -3.09 -5.21
C ARG A 370 4.32 -3.86 -5.95
N ALA A 371 4.91 -4.83 -5.26
CA ALA A 371 5.96 -5.68 -5.79
C ALA A 371 5.55 -7.15 -5.67
N VAL A 372 5.96 -7.98 -6.63
CA VAL A 372 5.86 -9.44 -6.55
C VAL A 372 7.28 -9.98 -6.68
N PHE A 373 7.72 -10.73 -5.67
CA PHE A 373 8.97 -11.47 -5.69
C PHE A 373 8.65 -12.91 -6.02
N VAL A 374 9.33 -13.45 -7.02
CA VAL A 374 9.13 -14.82 -7.46
C VAL A 374 10.48 -15.48 -7.56
N ASP A 375 10.62 -16.58 -6.83
CA ASP A 375 11.72 -17.52 -7.02
C ASP A 375 11.17 -18.94 -7.01
N LEU A 376 11.75 -19.84 -7.80
CA LEU A 376 11.41 -21.25 -7.76
C LEU A 376 12.10 -21.95 -6.57
N GLU A 377 13.16 -21.35 -6.02
CA GLU A 377 13.81 -21.78 -4.79
C GLU A 377 13.44 -20.86 -3.61
N PRO A 378 13.16 -21.40 -2.40
CA PRO A 378 12.82 -20.58 -1.24
C PRO A 378 13.99 -19.78 -0.64
N SER A 379 15.25 -20.09 -0.97
CA SER A 379 16.45 -19.54 -0.31
C SER A 379 16.47 -18.00 -0.27
N VAL A 380 16.35 -17.36 -1.43
CA VAL A 380 16.39 -15.89 -1.58
C VAL A 380 15.09 -15.25 -1.08
N CYS A 381 13.95 -15.90 -1.31
CA CYS A 381 12.66 -15.45 -0.78
C CYS A 381 12.60 -15.48 0.75
N ASP A 382 13.25 -16.45 1.39
CA ASP A 382 13.28 -16.59 2.84
C ASP A 382 14.19 -15.55 3.50
N GLU A 383 15.24 -15.07 2.83
CA GLU A 383 15.99 -13.90 3.29
C GLU A 383 15.09 -12.65 3.37
N ILE A 384 14.18 -12.47 2.42
CA ILE A 384 13.20 -11.36 2.47
C ILE A 384 12.19 -11.59 3.61
N ARG A 385 11.73 -12.83 3.81
CA ARG A 385 10.77 -13.20 4.87
C ARG A 385 11.36 -13.11 6.28
N THR A 386 12.68 -13.26 6.43
CA THR A 386 13.37 -13.20 7.73
C THR A 386 14.10 -11.88 7.97
N GLY A 387 14.35 -11.11 6.90
CA GLY A 387 15.13 -9.87 6.94
C GLY A 387 14.44 -8.69 7.63
N THR A 388 15.18 -7.59 7.72
CA THR A 388 14.77 -6.34 8.40
C THR A 388 13.45 -5.78 7.85
N TYR A 389 13.16 -6.02 6.57
CA TYR A 389 11.95 -5.56 5.88
C TYR A 389 10.85 -6.63 5.78
N ARG A 390 10.92 -7.73 6.54
CA ARG A 390 9.92 -8.83 6.47
C ARG A 390 8.48 -8.38 6.66
N GLN A 391 8.28 -7.32 7.43
CA GLN A 391 6.96 -6.77 7.65
C GLN A 391 6.52 -5.95 6.42
N LEU A 392 7.42 -5.31 5.68
CA LEU A 392 7.06 -4.38 4.60
C LEU A 392 6.27 -5.03 3.46
N TYR A 393 6.62 -6.26 3.10
CA TYR A 393 6.01 -7.00 1.97
C TYR A 393 4.89 -7.93 2.42
N HIS A 394 3.90 -8.11 1.57
CA HIS A 394 2.84 -9.06 1.83
C HIS A 394 3.35 -10.50 1.61
N PRO A 395 3.10 -11.49 2.50
CA PRO A 395 3.54 -12.87 2.28
C PRO A 395 3.12 -13.47 0.94
N GLU A 396 1.93 -13.15 0.43
CA GLU A 396 1.47 -13.61 -0.90
C GLU A 396 2.15 -12.92 -2.09
N GLN A 397 2.83 -11.79 -1.86
CA GLN A 397 3.69 -11.16 -2.86
C GLN A 397 5.03 -11.88 -2.99
N ILE A 398 5.37 -12.78 -2.06
CA ILE A 398 6.62 -13.55 -2.08
C ILE A 398 6.28 -15.00 -2.43
N ILE A 399 6.35 -15.31 -3.72
CA ILE A 399 6.03 -16.62 -4.27
C ILE A 399 7.32 -17.43 -4.37
N SER A 400 7.35 -18.54 -3.64
CA SER A 400 8.46 -19.49 -3.64
C SER A 400 7.99 -20.84 -4.20
N GLY A 401 8.70 -21.39 -5.17
CA GLY A 401 8.50 -22.75 -5.66
C GLY A 401 8.92 -23.81 -4.63
N LYS A 402 8.56 -25.08 -4.90
CA LYS A 402 9.01 -26.23 -4.11
C LYS A 402 10.28 -26.88 -4.66
N GLU A 403 10.59 -26.59 -5.92
CA GLU A 403 11.68 -27.18 -6.67
C GLU A 403 12.46 -26.11 -7.43
N ASP A 404 13.79 -26.23 -7.43
CA ASP A 404 14.70 -25.30 -8.09
C ASP A 404 14.77 -25.54 -9.62
N ALA A 405 14.93 -24.47 -10.40
CA ALA A 405 15.22 -24.51 -11.83
C ALA A 405 16.65 -24.98 -12.15
N ALA A 406 17.53 -25.14 -11.16
CA ALA A 406 18.88 -25.68 -11.28
C ALA A 406 19.74 -24.97 -12.34
N ASN A 407 19.59 -23.64 -12.45
CA ASN A 407 20.22 -22.80 -13.46
C ASN A 407 19.91 -23.20 -14.92
N ASN A 408 18.80 -23.86 -15.21
CA ASN A 408 18.40 -24.27 -16.55
C ASN A 408 17.16 -23.48 -17.02
N TYR A 409 17.29 -22.75 -18.14
CA TYR A 409 16.19 -22.02 -18.78
C TYR A 409 14.99 -22.93 -19.08
N ALA A 410 15.22 -24.10 -19.68
CA ALA A 410 14.14 -24.98 -20.13
C ALA A 410 13.28 -25.48 -18.97
N ARG A 411 13.91 -25.75 -17.82
CA ARG A 411 13.19 -26.16 -16.59
C ARG A 411 12.36 -25.02 -16.01
N GLY A 412 12.89 -23.79 -16.06
CA GLY A 412 12.18 -22.58 -15.66
C GLY A 412 11.05 -22.19 -16.59
N HIS A 413 11.11 -22.54 -17.87
CA HIS A 413 10.11 -22.16 -18.87
C HIS A 413 9.04 -23.26 -19.11
N TYR A 414 9.45 -24.48 -19.41
CA TYR A 414 8.56 -25.53 -19.93
C TYR A 414 7.97 -26.44 -18.85
N THR A 415 8.71 -26.68 -17.77
CA THR A 415 8.29 -27.59 -16.68
C THR A 415 7.82 -26.82 -15.46
N ILE A 416 8.72 -26.56 -14.51
CA ILE A 416 8.36 -26.02 -13.18
C ILE A 416 7.71 -24.64 -13.27
N GLY A 417 8.24 -23.75 -14.11
CA GLY A 417 7.68 -22.40 -14.21
C GLY A 417 6.25 -22.38 -14.72
N LYS A 418 5.87 -23.33 -15.59
CA LYS A 418 4.50 -23.45 -16.11
C LYS A 418 3.49 -23.83 -15.02
N GLU A 419 3.91 -24.54 -13.99
CA GLU A 419 3.04 -24.86 -12.84
C GLU A 419 2.80 -23.63 -11.94
N VAL A 420 3.79 -22.73 -11.86
CA VAL A 420 3.77 -21.57 -10.95
C VAL A 420 3.23 -20.29 -11.63
N VAL A 421 3.33 -20.18 -12.97
CA VAL A 421 3.01 -18.95 -13.71
C VAL A 421 1.57 -18.48 -13.50
N ASP A 422 0.59 -19.38 -13.45
CA ASP A 422 -0.81 -19.01 -13.26
C ASP A 422 -1.05 -18.39 -11.88
N VAL A 423 -0.35 -18.88 -10.86
CA VAL A 423 -0.39 -18.32 -9.49
C VAL A 423 0.21 -16.91 -9.49
N VAL A 424 1.35 -16.72 -10.17
CA VAL A 424 2.02 -15.42 -10.28
C VAL A 424 1.14 -14.42 -11.03
N LEU A 425 0.52 -14.83 -12.14
CA LEU A 425 -0.36 -13.97 -12.93
C LEU A 425 -1.61 -13.57 -12.17
N ASP A 426 -2.23 -14.48 -11.40
CA ASP A 426 -3.36 -14.12 -10.52
C ASP A 426 -2.96 -13.01 -9.53
N ARG A 427 -1.73 -13.06 -8.98
CA ARG A 427 -1.22 -12.01 -8.08
C ARG A 427 -0.97 -10.70 -8.81
N ILE A 428 -0.38 -10.74 -9.99
CA ILE A 428 -0.15 -9.53 -10.79
C ILE A 428 -1.49 -8.90 -11.18
N ARG A 429 -2.49 -9.70 -11.59
CA ARG A 429 -3.84 -9.22 -11.89
C ARG A 429 -4.48 -8.52 -10.71
N LYS A 430 -4.45 -9.13 -9.51
CA LYS A 430 -4.94 -8.48 -8.28
C LYS A 430 -4.24 -7.16 -7.98
N LEU A 431 -2.92 -7.06 -8.19
CA LEU A 431 -2.19 -5.80 -7.99
C LEU A 431 -2.50 -4.77 -9.08
N ALA A 432 -2.73 -5.21 -10.32
CA ALA A 432 -3.12 -4.36 -11.44
C ALA A 432 -4.54 -3.79 -11.24
N ASP A 433 -5.49 -4.60 -10.78
CA ASP A 433 -6.87 -4.17 -10.49
C ASP A 433 -6.94 -3.16 -9.34
N ASN A 434 -5.96 -3.22 -8.43
CA ASN A 434 -5.75 -2.23 -7.36
C ASN A 434 -5.19 -0.87 -7.85
N CYS A 435 -4.88 -0.73 -9.13
CA CYS A 435 -4.40 0.52 -9.70
C CYS A 435 -5.55 1.36 -10.25
N THR A 436 -5.68 2.61 -9.77
CA THR A 436 -6.60 3.60 -10.35
C THR A 436 -6.25 3.94 -11.81
N GLY A 437 -4.97 3.80 -12.16
CA GLY A 437 -4.46 3.90 -13.54
C GLY A 437 -3.13 3.18 -13.68
N LEU A 438 -3.14 1.94 -14.18
CA LEU A 438 -1.92 1.19 -14.47
C LEU A 438 -1.16 1.81 -15.66
N GLN A 439 0.03 2.35 -15.42
CA GLN A 439 0.90 2.92 -16.46
C GLN A 439 1.72 1.85 -17.20
N GLY A 440 2.32 0.92 -16.45
CA GLY A 440 3.19 -0.13 -17.00
C GLY A 440 3.73 -1.06 -15.92
N PHE A 441 4.60 -1.98 -16.32
CA PHE A 441 5.28 -2.95 -15.45
C PHE A 441 6.78 -2.69 -15.42
N MET A 442 7.38 -2.73 -14.24
CA MET A 442 8.83 -2.78 -14.06
C MET A 442 9.23 -4.22 -13.73
N ILE A 443 10.10 -4.79 -14.53
CA ILE A 443 10.48 -6.20 -14.45
C ILE A 443 11.97 -6.27 -14.14
N PHE A 444 12.34 -7.03 -13.12
CA PHE A 444 13.73 -7.22 -12.69
C PHE A 444 14.05 -8.70 -12.83
N ASN A 445 14.98 -9.04 -13.72
CA ASN A 445 15.34 -10.42 -13.97
C ASN A 445 16.83 -10.59 -14.24
N ALA A 446 17.35 -11.75 -13.86
CA ALA A 446 18.70 -12.18 -14.18
C ALA A 446 18.67 -13.03 -15.45
N VAL A 447 19.48 -12.67 -16.43
CA VAL A 447 19.53 -13.29 -17.76
C VAL A 447 20.31 -14.63 -17.73
N GLY A 448 21.21 -14.79 -16.76
CA GLY A 448 22.04 -15.99 -16.62
C GLY A 448 21.44 -17.14 -15.80
N GLY A 449 20.44 -16.87 -14.94
CA GLY A 449 19.90 -17.84 -13.98
C GLY A 449 18.61 -18.52 -14.46
N GLY A 450 18.36 -19.77 -14.06
CA GLY A 450 17.25 -20.58 -14.60
C GLY A 450 15.85 -20.02 -14.33
N THR A 451 15.59 -19.51 -13.11
CA THR A 451 14.32 -18.85 -12.77
C THR A 451 14.18 -17.50 -13.48
N GLY A 452 15.20 -16.64 -13.38
CA GLY A 452 15.17 -15.29 -13.93
C GLY A 452 15.07 -15.26 -15.46
N SER A 453 15.73 -16.21 -16.14
CA SER A 453 15.68 -16.33 -17.60
C SER A 453 14.42 -17.08 -18.05
N GLY A 454 14.19 -18.30 -17.56
CA GLY A 454 13.12 -19.18 -18.04
C GLY A 454 11.73 -18.71 -17.63
N LEU A 455 11.45 -18.64 -16.33
CA LEU A 455 10.16 -18.16 -15.82
C LEU A 455 9.94 -16.68 -16.15
N GLY A 456 11.02 -15.88 -16.19
CA GLY A 456 10.98 -14.49 -16.62
C GLY A 456 10.47 -14.31 -18.05
N SER A 457 11.00 -15.08 -19.01
CA SER A 457 10.53 -15.07 -20.41
C SER A 457 9.07 -15.53 -20.53
N LEU A 458 8.71 -16.63 -19.86
CA LEU A 458 7.32 -17.13 -19.87
C LEU A 458 6.33 -16.10 -19.28
N LEU A 459 6.73 -15.40 -18.22
CA LEU A 459 5.91 -14.36 -17.61
C LEU A 459 5.73 -13.16 -18.55
N LEU A 460 6.79 -12.76 -19.25
CA LEU A 460 6.74 -11.69 -20.24
C LEU A 460 5.77 -11.99 -21.39
N GLU A 461 5.80 -13.20 -21.94
CA GLU A 461 4.86 -13.68 -22.95
C GLU A 461 3.41 -13.51 -22.49
N ARG A 462 3.10 -14.02 -21.28
CA ARG A 462 1.75 -13.97 -20.72
C ARG A 462 1.30 -12.54 -20.42
N LEU A 463 2.19 -11.70 -19.92
CA LEU A 463 1.91 -10.29 -19.70
C LEU A 463 1.71 -9.52 -21.01
N SER A 464 2.34 -9.93 -22.11
CA SER A 464 2.10 -9.35 -23.44
C SER A 464 0.73 -9.71 -23.98
N VAL A 465 0.25 -10.94 -23.74
CA VAL A 465 -1.11 -11.36 -24.11
C VAL A 465 -2.17 -10.63 -23.29
N ASP A 466 -2.03 -10.60 -21.96
CA ASP A 466 -3.05 -10.02 -21.08
C ASP A 466 -3.02 -8.49 -21.06
N TYR A 467 -1.84 -7.87 -21.19
CA TYR A 467 -1.62 -6.43 -21.03
C TYR A 467 -0.84 -5.79 -22.19
N GLY A 468 -1.10 -6.20 -23.43
CA GLY A 468 -0.32 -5.77 -24.60
C GLY A 468 -0.28 -4.26 -24.90
N ARG A 469 -1.13 -3.44 -24.29
CA ARG A 469 -1.09 -1.96 -24.42
C ARG A 469 -0.28 -1.25 -23.34
N LYS A 470 0.25 -1.97 -22.35
CA LYS A 470 0.94 -1.40 -21.18
C LYS A 470 2.45 -1.59 -21.33
N SER A 471 3.20 -0.51 -21.14
CA SER A 471 4.66 -0.52 -21.29
C SER A 471 5.34 -1.42 -20.26
N LYS A 472 6.40 -2.11 -20.69
CA LYS A 472 7.20 -3.05 -19.90
C LYS A 472 8.66 -2.58 -19.90
N LEU A 473 9.11 -2.10 -18.74
CA LEU A 473 10.47 -1.64 -18.51
C LEU A 473 11.27 -2.72 -17.78
N GLY A 474 12.25 -3.32 -18.46
CA GLY A 474 13.11 -4.38 -17.93
C GLY A 474 14.42 -3.83 -17.35
N PHE A 475 14.77 -4.25 -16.15
CA PHE A 475 16.11 -4.12 -15.56
C PHE A 475 16.76 -5.50 -15.57
N THR A 476 17.61 -5.71 -16.57
CA THR A 476 18.15 -7.03 -16.92
C THR A 476 19.60 -7.14 -16.44
N ILE A 477 19.85 -8.10 -15.56
CA ILE A 477 21.20 -8.35 -15.02
C ILE A 477 21.89 -9.38 -15.90
N TYR A 478 22.96 -8.94 -16.54
CA TYR A 478 23.79 -9.77 -17.41
C TYR A 478 24.94 -10.42 -16.64
N PRO A 479 25.30 -11.63 -17.07
CA PRO A 479 26.30 -12.46 -16.41
C PRO A 479 27.73 -11.94 -16.56
N SER A 480 28.59 -12.29 -15.60
CA SER A 480 30.04 -12.03 -15.68
C SER A 480 30.85 -13.31 -15.56
N PRO A 481 31.84 -13.56 -16.45
CA PRO A 481 32.73 -14.72 -16.34
C PRO A 481 33.60 -14.74 -15.07
N GLN A 482 33.79 -13.61 -14.38
CA GLN A 482 34.57 -13.57 -13.13
C GLN A 482 33.74 -13.87 -11.88
N VAL A 483 32.42 -13.70 -11.97
CA VAL A 483 31.48 -13.78 -10.84
C VAL A 483 30.48 -14.93 -11.01
N SER A 484 30.38 -15.51 -12.20
CA SER A 484 29.43 -16.57 -12.52
C SER A 484 29.64 -17.85 -11.74
N THR A 485 28.52 -18.43 -11.31
CA THR A 485 28.46 -19.71 -10.62
C THR A 485 27.99 -20.86 -11.53
N ALA A 486 27.53 -20.56 -12.76
CA ALA A 486 26.87 -21.53 -13.63
C ALA A 486 27.55 -21.67 -15.01
N VAL A 487 27.83 -22.91 -15.43
CA VAL A 487 28.51 -23.21 -16.71
C VAL A 487 27.60 -22.98 -17.92
N VAL A 488 26.28 -23.13 -17.75
CA VAL A 488 25.27 -23.06 -18.83
C VAL A 488 24.74 -21.64 -19.08
N GLU A 489 25.29 -20.65 -18.40
CA GLU A 489 24.87 -19.27 -18.41
C GLU A 489 24.81 -18.62 -19.81
N PRO A 490 25.74 -18.88 -20.76
CA PRO A 490 25.60 -18.34 -22.11
C PRO A 490 24.37 -18.85 -22.86
N TYR A 491 23.94 -20.10 -22.63
CA TYR A 491 22.71 -20.63 -23.22
C TYR A 491 21.47 -19.91 -22.68
N ASN A 492 21.39 -19.80 -21.34
CA ASN A 492 20.29 -19.07 -20.71
C ASN A 492 20.25 -17.61 -21.20
N SER A 493 21.43 -17.00 -21.39
CA SER A 493 21.51 -15.60 -21.78
C SER A 493 20.98 -15.34 -23.18
N VAL A 494 21.39 -16.15 -24.16
CA VAL A 494 20.88 -16.04 -25.54
C VAL A 494 19.36 -16.24 -25.59
N LEU A 495 18.85 -17.26 -24.89
CA LEU A 495 17.41 -17.57 -24.85
C LEU A 495 16.59 -16.48 -24.13
N ALA A 496 17.09 -15.94 -23.02
CA ALA A 496 16.40 -14.84 -22.34
C ALA A 496 16.43 -13.56 -23.18
N THR A 497 17.56 -13.23 -23.82
CA THR A 497 17.66 -12.07 -24.70
C THR A 497 16.71 -12.18 -25.89
N HIS A 498 16.54 -13.36 -26.47
CA HIS A 498 15.53 -13.62 -27.50
C HIS A 498 14.11 -13.32 -26.99
N GLY A 499 13.71 -13.83 -25.81
CA GLY A 499 12.39 -13.50 -25.24
C GLY A 499 12.23 -12.02 -24.86
N LEU A 500 13.30 -11.35 -24.42
CA LEU A 500 13.30 -9.91 -24.15
C LEU A 500 13.11 -9.09 -25.44
N LEU A 501 13.69 -9.53 -26.56
CA LEU A 501 13.60 -8.87 -27.85
C LEU A 501 12.13 -8.73 -28.31
N GLU A 502 11.30 -9.76 -28.08
CA GLU A 502 9.90 -9.78 -28.52
C GLU A 502 8.91 -9.15 -27.53
N HIS A 503 9.19 -9.24 -26.23
CA HIS A 503 8.17 -8.99 -25.19
C HIS A 503 8.51 -7.87 -24.21
N THR A 504 9.60 -7.13 -24.41
CA THR A 504 9.89 -5.91 -23.62
C THR A 504 9.97 -4.68 -24.50
N ASP A 505 9.52 -3.53 -23.96
CA ASP A 505 9.55 -2.25 -24.69
C ASP A 505 10.89 -1.52 -24.52
N VAL A 506 11.50 -1.64 -23.34
CA VAL A 506 12.81 -1.04 -23.02
C VAL A 506 13.53 -1.99 -22.06
N ALA A 507 14.74 -2.42 -22.43
CA ALA A 507 15.58 -3.27 -21.59
C ALA A 507 16.86 -2.53 -21.18
N ILE A 508 16.99 -2.19 -19.91
CA ILE A 508 18.20 -1.58 -19.35
C ILE A 508 19.16 -2.70 -18.95
N MET A 509 20.36 -2.65 -19.51
CA MET A 509 21.39 -3.64 -19.27
C MET A 509 22.31 -3.26 -18.10
N LEU A 510 22.49 -4.22 -17.20
CA LEU A 510 23.33 -4.12 -16.00
C LEU A 510 24.29 -5.32 -15.99
N ASP A 511 25.57 -5.09 -16.20
CA ASP A 511 26.60 -6.13 -16.27
C ASP A 511 27.30 -6.28 -14.91
N ASN A 512 27.26 -7.49 -14.34
CA ASN A 512 27.92 -7.79 -13.08
C ASN A 512 29.43 -7.49 -13.10
N GLU A 513 30.11 -7.64 -14.25
CA GLU A 513 31.55 -7.37 -14.37
C GLU A 513 31.85 -5.87 -14.25
N ALA A 514 31.10 -5.06 -14.99
CA ALA A 514 31.28 -3.61 -14.99
C ALA A 514 30.97 -3.02 -13.60
N ILE A 515 29.91 -3.48 -12.96
CA ILE A 515 29.49 -3.04 -11.63
C ILE A 515 30.54 -3.46 -10.57
N TYR A 516 31.09 -4.68 -10.68
CA TYR A 516 32.17 -5.15 -9.82
C TYR A 516 33.43 -4.26 -9.96
N ASP A 517 33.84 -3.95 -11.19
CA ASP A 517 34.97 -3.07 -11.48
C ASP A 517 34.76 -1.65 -10.94
N ILE A 518 33.54 -1.12 -11.01
CA ILE A 518 33.16 0.18 -10.45
C ILE A 518 33.27 0.15 -8.92
N CYS A 519 32.70 -0.86 -8.26
CA CYS A 519 32.81 -1.00 -6.80
C CYS A 519 34.28 -1.10 -6.35
N LYS A 520 35.10 -1.86 -7.08
CA LYS A 520 36.52 -2.01 -6.73
C LYS A 520 37.32 -0.72 -6.90
N ARG A 521 37.08 0.02 -7.98
CA ARG A 521 37.87 1.22 -8.33
C ARG A 521 37.40 2.47 -7.61
N SER A 522 36.09 2.69 -7.58
CA SER A 522 35.49 3.96 -7.15
C SER A 522 35.09 3.92 -5.67
N LEU A 523 34.69 2.76 -5.15
CA LEU A 523 34.33 2.59 -3.73
C LEU A 523 35.47 2.02 -2.87
N ASP A 524 36.62 1.67 -3.48
CA ASP A 524 37.82 1.14 -2.81
C ASP A 524 37.56 -0.18 -2.05
N ILE A 525 36.72 -1.04 -2.63
CA ILE A 525 36.36 -2.34 -2.05
C ILE A 525 37.19 -3.44 -2.75
N ASP A 526 38.11 -4.08 -2.02
CA ASP A 526 38.99 -5.11 -2.58
C ASP A 526 38.24 -6.32 -3.17
N ARG A 527 37.15 -6.73 -2.52
CA ARG A 527 36.30 -7.87 -2.91
C ARG A 527 34.81 -7.53 -2.77
N PRO A 528 34.21 -6.88 -3.78
CA PRO A 528 32.77 -6.60 -3.81
C PRO A 528 31.93 -7.88 -3.72
N SER A 529 30.89 -7.85 -2.90
CA SER A 529 29.87 -8.90 -2.80
C SER A 529 28.62 -8.53 -3.59
N TYR A 530 27.73 -9.49 -3.87
CA TYR A 530 26.42 -9.20 -4.50
C TYR A 530 25.61 -8.15 -3.73
N THR A 531 25.75 -8.06 -2.41
CA THR A 531 25.13 -6.99 -1.62
C THR A 531 25.64 -5.61 -2.03
N ASN A 532 26.94 -5.45 -2.30
CA ASN A 532 27.50 -4.18 -2.76
C ASN A 532 27.04 -3.83 -4.18
N LEU A 533 27.06 -4.82 -5.09
CA LEU A 533 26.59 -4.66 -6.48
C LEU A 533 25.11 -4.25 -6.51
N ASN A 534 24.25 -4.98 -5.78
CA ASN A 534 22.81 -4.70 -5.71
C ASN A 534 22.52 -3.34 -5.10
N ARG A 535 23.31 -2.87 -4.12
CA ARG A 535 23.18 -1.51 -3.55
C ARG A 535 23.50 -0.44 -4.58
N LEU A 536 24.53 -0.63 -5.39
CA LEU A 536 24.87 0.30 -6.47
C LEU A 536 23.77 0.32 -7.53
N ILE A 537 23.31 -0.84 -7.99
CA ILE A 537 22.18 -0.97 -8.93
C ILE A 537 20.94 -0.27 -8.37
N ALA A 538 20.58 -0.52 -7.11
CA ALA A 538 19.42 0.11 -6.48
C ALA A 538 19.50 1.65 -6.48
N GLN A 539 20.70 2.22 -6.36
CA GLN A 539 20.90 3.66 -6.44
C GLN A 539 20.71 4.20 -7.86
N VAL A 540 21.21 3.49 -8.87
CA VAL A 540 20.95 3.83 -10.29
C VAL A 540 19.45 3.81 -10.56
N ILE A 541 18.77 2.72 -10.22
CA ILE A 541 17.33 2.54 -10.45
C ILE A 541 16.51 3.58 -9.69
N SER A 542 16.90 3.90 -8.45
CA SER A 542 16.28 4.97 -7.67
C SER A 542 16.38 6.32 -8.40
N SER A 543 17.53 6.67 -8.96
CA SER A 543 17.70 7.90 -9.73
C SER A 543 16.91 7.90 -11.04
N LEU A 544 16.88 6.78 -11.77
CA LEU A 544 16.12 6.67 -13.02
C LEU A 544 14.61 6.78 -12.82
N THR A 545 14.10 6.25 -11.70
CA THR A 545 12.67 6.26 -11.35
C THR A 545 12.27 7.48 -10.53
N THR A 546 13.15 8.46 -10.34
CA THR A 546 12.87 9.63 -9.50
C THR A 546 11.73 10.48 -10.07
N SER A 547 11.67 10.67 -11.39
CA SER A 547 10.58 11.43 -12.05
C SER A 547 9.20 10.78 -11.93
N LEU A 548 9.15 9.46 -11.68
CA LEU A 548 7.89 8.72 -11.48
C LEU A 548 7.40 8.81 -10.02
N ARG A 549 8.28 9.14 -9.09
CA ARG A 549 8.01 9.13 -7.64
C ARG A 549 7.84 10.53 -7.05
N PHE A 550 8.49 11.52 -7.64
CA PHE A 550 8.55 12.87 -7.10
C PHE A 550 8.35 13.89 -8.22
N ASP A 551 7.58 14.93 -7.94
CA ASP A 551 7.43 16.05 -8.86
C ASP A 551 8.75 16.80 -9.03
N GLY A 552 9.18 16.94 -10.29
CA GLY A 552 10.33 17.71 -10.71
C GLY A 552 9.95 18.81 -11.70
N SER A 553 10.92 19.67 -12.03
CA SER A 553 10.71 20.72 -13.05
C SER A 553 10.62 20.15 -14.48
N LEU A 554 11.21 18.97 -14.69
CA LEU A 554 11.19 18.21 -15.94
C LEU A 554 10.98 16.74 -15.58
N ASN A 555 9.74 16.29 -15.69
CA ASN A 555 9.36 14.89 -15.45
C ASN A 555 9.46 14.09 -16.75
N VAL A 556 9.86 12.82 -16.62
CA VAL A 556 9.91 11.84 -17.70
C VAL A 556 9.08 10.65 -17.28
N ASP A 557 8.08 10.31 -18.10
CA ASP A 557 7.15 9.20 -17.89
C ASP A 557 7.69 7.86 -18.42
N VAL A 558 7.10 6.74 -18.00
CA VAL A 558 7.48 5.39 -18.47
C VAL A 558 7.33 5.27 -19.99
N THR A 559 6.25 5.82 -20.53
CA THR A 559 5.99 5.86 -21.98
C THR A 559 6.98 6.75 -22.72
N GLU A 560 7.54 7.77 -22.05
CA GLU A 560 8.55 8.65 -22.64
C GLU A 560 9.91 7.98 -22.75
N PHE A 561 10.25 6.99 -21.91
CA PHE A 561 11.45 6.18 -22.14
C PHE A 561 11.34 5.42 -23.46
N GLN A 562 10.18 4.84 -23.77
CA GLN A 562 9.95 4.13 -25.02
C GLN A 562 9.98 5.08 -26.22
N THR A 563 9.16 6.13 -26.22
CA THR A 563 9.01 7.01 -27.39
C THR A 563 10.25 7.87 -27.69
N ASN A 564 11.07 8.20 -26.69
CA ASN A 564 12.22 9.08 -26.89
C ASN A 564 13.55 8.35 -27.06
N LEU A 565 13.71 7.14 -26.51
CA LEU A 565 15.00 6.43 -26.54
C LEU A 565 15.02 5.26 -27.53
N VAL A 566 13.86 4.76 -27.95
CA VAL A 566 13.75 3.61 -28.87
C VAL A 566 13.34 4.11 -30.26
N PRO A 567 14.29 4.34 -31.18
CA PRO A 567 13.98 4.77 -32.54
C PRO A 567 13.34 3.66 -33.37
N TYR A 568 13.75 2.41 -33.12
CA TYR A 568 13.24 1.20 -33.77
C TYR A 568 12.88 0.17 -32.71
N PRO A 569 11.73 -0.52 -32.83
CA PRO A 569 11.26 -1.45 -31.80
C PRO A 569 12.24 -2.57 -31.42
N ARG A 570 13.12 -3.02 -32.33
CA ARG A 570 14.15 -4.05 -32.03
C ARG A 570 15.39 -3.50 -31.32
N ILE A 571 15.60 -2.18 -31.34
CA ILE A 571 16.80 -1.50 -30.84
C ILE A 571 16.46 -0.80 -29.51
N HIS A 572 16.00 -1.59 -28.55
CA HIS A 572 15.51 -1.11 -27.25
C HIS A 572 16.40 -1.50 -26.06
N PHE A 573 17.60 -1.99 -26.32
CA PHE A 573 18.58 -2.30 -25.28
C PHE A 573 19.41 -1.07 -24.94
N MET A 574 19.36 -0.67 -23.66
CA MET A 574 19.92 0.59 -23.19
C MET A 574 21.11 0.37 -22.26
N LEU A 575 22.14 1.20 -22.42
CA LEU A 575 23.22 1.33 -21.45
C LEU A 575 22.83 2.29 -20.34
N SER A 576 23.31 2.02 -19.13
CA SER A 576 23.15 2.91 -17.98
C SER A 576 24.49 3.32 -17.39
N SER A 577 24.54 4.52 -16.81
CA SER A 577 25.73 5.09 -16.15
C SER A 577 25.29 5.97 -14.98
N TYR A 578 26.13 6.08 -13.95
CA TYR A 578 25.82 6.86 -12.76
C TYR A 578 27.03 7.64 -12.29
N ALA A 579 26.83 8.92 -12.01
CA ALA A 579 27.86 9.78 -11.44
C ALA A 579 27.26 10.77 -10.41
N PRO A 580 27.96 11.04 -9.31
CA PRO A 580 29.28 10.51 -8.95
C PRO A 580 29.19 9.20 -8.14
N VAL A 581 30.14 8.28 -8.35
CA VAL A 581 30.33 7.09 -7.50
C VAL A 581 31.52 7.36 -6.58
N ILE A 582 31.25 7.85 -5.36
CA ILE A 582 32.29 8.22 -4.39
C ILE A 582 32.06 7.45 -3.08
N SER A 583 33.16 6.95 -2.50
CA SER A 583 33.14 6.30 -1.20
C SER A 583 32.82 7.28 -0.06
N ALA A 584 32.20 6.80 1.02
CA ALA A 584 31.87 7.63 2.19
C ALA A 584 33.08 8.38 2.78
N GLU A 585 34.29 7.86 2.64
CA GLU A 585 35.53 8.45 3.16
C GLU A 585 36.05 9.61 2.30
N LYS A 586 35.89 9.54 0.97
CA LYS A 586 36.42 10.53 0.02
C LYS A 586 35.51 11.75 -0.15
N ALA A 587 34.24 11.65 0.23
CA ALA A 587 33.23 12.67 -0.04
C ALA A 587 33.38 14.00 0.72
N TYR A 588 34.19 14.06 1.79
CA TYR A 588 34.44 15.32 2.52
C TYR A 588 35.33 16.30 1.74
N HIS A 589 36.03 15.85 0.71
CA HIS A 589 37.07 16.65 0.03
C HIS A 589 36.71 17.09 -1.39
N GLU A 590 35.66 16.55 -2.01
CA GLU A 590 35.31 16.82 -3.42
C GLU A 590 33.90 17.41 -3.55
N GLN A 591 33.82 18.65 -4.02
CA GLN A 591 32.57 19.23 -4.53
C GLN A 591 32.59 19.19 -6.05
N LEU A 592 31.86 18.25 -6.64
CA LEU A 592 31.77 18.12 -8.10
C LEU A 592 30.73 19.07 -8.67
N SER A 593 31.09 19.78 -9.74
CA SER A 593 30.20 20.64 -10.51
C SER A 593 29.25 19.82 -11.40
N VAL A 594 28.16 20.45 -11.86
CA VAL A 594 27.22 19.81 -12.80
C VAL A 594 27.95 19.38 -14.09
N ALA A 595 28.90 20.19 -14.58
CA ALA A 595 29.66 19.85 -15.77
C ALA A 595 30.56 18.61 -15.57
N GLU A 596 31.19 18.46 -14.41
CA GLU A 596 32.06 17.31 -14.11
C GLU A 596 31.27 16.01 -13.95
N ILE A 597 30.14 16.02 -13.26
CA ILE A 597 29.29 14.83 -13.12
C ILE A 597 28.70 14.42 -14.47
N THR A 598 28.29 15.38 -15.32
CA THR A 598 27.80 15.08 -16.67
C THR A 598 28.90 14.48 -17.54
N ASN A 599 30.13 15.00 -17.48
CA ASN A 599 31.27 14.45 -18.20
C ASN A 599 31.59 13.01 -17.76
N SER A 600 31.54 12.76 -16.45
CA SER A 600 31.85 11.45 -15.85
C SER A 600 30.87 10.36 -16.29
N CYS A 601 29.60 10.70 -16.58
CA CYS A 601 28.63 9.73 -17.09
C CYS A 601 29.00 9.15 -18.45
N PHE A 602 29.70 9.90 -19.30
CA PHE A 602 30.13 9.45 -20.64
C PHE A 602 31.49 8.74 -20.62
N GLU A 603 32.13 8.61 -19.47
CA GLU A 603 33.38 7.86 -19.37
C GLU A 603 33.11 6.34 -19.33
N PRO A 604 33.91 5.52 -20.02
CA PRO A 604 33.78 4.06 -19.98
C PRO A 604 33.89 3.49 -18.56
N ALA A 605 34.56 4.22 -17.66
CA ALA A 605 34.73 3.85 -16.26
C ALA A 605 33.44 3.87 -15.43
N SER A 606 32.43 4.65 -15.85
CA SER A 606 31.16 4.84 -15.11
C SER A 606 30.01 4.03 -15.71
N MET A 607 30.24 3.37 -16.86
CA MET A 607 29.23 2.57 -17.54
C MET A 607 28.94 1.28 -16.78
N MET A 608 27.66 0.98 -16.61
CA MET A 608 27.18 -0.23 -15.92
C MET A 608 27.19 -1.47 -16.82
N ALA A 609 27.66 -1.36 -18.06
CA ALA A 609 27.90 -2.47 -18.97
C ALA A 609 29.34 -2.44 -19.48
N LYS A 610 29.98 -3.61 -19.62
CA LYS A 610 31.37 -3.71 -20.07
C LYS A 610 31.46 -3.54 -21.60
N CYS A 611 31.50 -2.31 -22.06
CA CYS A 611 31.73 -1.95 -23.47
C CYS A 611 32.46 -0.61 -23.56
N ASP A 612 33.19 -0.36 -24.64
CA ASP A 612 33.74 0.98 -24.89
C ASP A 612 32.73 1.80 -25.70
N PRO A 613 32.08 2.83 -25.12
CA PRO A 613 31.13 3.67 -25.84
C PRO A 613 31.75 4.40 -27.04
N ARG A 614 33.08 4.48 -27.14
CA ARG A 614 33.79 5.11 -28.26
C ARG A 614 33.80 4.25 -29.53
N HIS A 615 33.55 2.95 -29.42
CA HIS A 615 33.47 2.06 -30.58
C HIS A 615 32.08 2.09 -31.25
N GLY A 616 31.11 2.79 -30.65
CA GLY A 616 29.78 2.95 -31.21
C GLY A 616 29.37 4.42 -31.36
N LYS A 617 28.17 4.62 -31.91
CA LYS A 617 27.49 5.92 -31.99
C LYS A 617 26.30 5.94 -31.02
N TYR A 618 26.00 7.10 -30.47
CA TYR A 618 24.82 7.33 -29.64
C TYR A 618 23.61 7.66 -30.52
N MET A 619 22.50 6.96 -30.29
CA MET A 619 21.22 7.28 -30.93
C MET A 619 20.43 8.28 -30.09
N ALA A 620 20.38 8.03 -28.78
CA ALA A 620 19.71 8.89 -27.82
C ALA A 620 20.35 8.76 -26.44
N ALA A 621 20.30 9.81 -25.63
CA ALA A 621 20.78 9.84 -24.25
C ALA A 621 19.83 10.65 -23.37
N CYS A 622 19.34 10.04 -22.29
CA CYS A 622 18.57 10.68 -21.24
C CYS A 622 19.43 10.84 -19.98
N LEU A 623 19.51 12.06 -19.45
CA LEU A 623 20.24 12.42 -18.23
C LEU A 623 19.24 12.82 -17.13
N MET A 624 19.17 12.01 -16.08
CA MET A 624 18.29 12.23 -14.93
C MET A 624 19.09 12.84 -13.79
N TYR A 625 19.02 14.17 -13.67
CA TYR A 625 19.69 14.94 -12.62
C TYR A 625 18.86 14.96 -11.34
N ARG A 626 19.55 14.88 -10.20
CA ARG A 626 18.95 14.84 -8.88
C ARG A 626 19.73 15.68 -7.87
N GLY A 627 19.03 16.51 -7.10
CA GLY A 627 19.57 17.36 -6.04
C GLY A 627 19.72 18.84 -6.44
N ASP A 628 20.73 19.51 -5.90
CA ASP A 628 21.01 20.93 -6.15
C ASP A 628 21.57 21.15 -7.56
N VAL A 629 20.66 21.21 -8.55
CA VAL A 629 20.98 21.34 -9.97
C VAL A 629 20.12 22.42 -10.62
N VAL A 630 20.77 23.41 -11.23
CA VAL A 630 20.11 24.51 -11.94
C VAL A 630 19.96 24.15 -13.43
N PRO A 631 18.77 24.32 -14.05
CA PRO A 631 18.57 23.99 -15.47
C PRO A 631 19.54 24.69 -16.44
N LYS A 632 19.98 25.90 -16.12
CA LYS A 632 20.99 26.64 -16.90
C LYS A 632 22.32 25.90 -16.97
N ASP A 633 22.77 25.33 -15.85
CA ASP A 633 24.05 24.63 -15.77
C ASP A 633 23.98 23.28 -16.49
N VAL A 634 22.83 22.61 -16.44
CA VAL A 634 22.56 21.40 -17.23
C VAL A 634 22.66 21.68 -18.72
N ASN A 635 22.00 22.74 -19.21
CA ASN A 635 22.04 23.10 -20.63
C ASN A 635 23.48 23.46 -21.08
N ALA A 636 24.25 24.15 -20.24
CA ALA A 636 25.65 24.46 -20.51
C ALA A 636 26.55 23.21 -20.53
N ALA A 637 26.33 22.28 -19.59
CA ALA A 637 27.05 21.01 -19.54
C ALA A 637 26.75 20.16 -20.79
N VAL A 638 25.48 20.02 -21.17
CA VAL A 638 25.07 19.27 -22.37
C VAL A 638 25.60 19.94 -23.64
N ALA A 639 25.59 21.27 -23.75
CA ALA A 639 26.20 21.97 -24.88
C ALA A 639 27.70 21.67 -25.00
N THR A 640 28.41 21.58 -23.87
CA THR A 640 29.83 21.22 -23.85
C THR A 640 30.03 19.78 -24.31
N ILE A 641 29.22 18.84 -23.83
CA ILE A 641 29.26 17.43 -24.25
C ILE A 641 29.08 17.30 -25.77
N LYS A 642 28.13 18.02 -26.37
CA LYS A 642 27.87 18.01 -27.82
C LYS A 642 29.07 18.43 -28.66
N THR A 643 30.00 19.22 -28.11
CA THR A 643 31.21 19.66 -28.82
C THR A 643 32.37 18.66 -28.73
N LYS A 644 32.28 17.64 -27.87
CA LYS A 644 33.35 16.66 -27.68
C LYS A 644 33.37 15.64 -28.81
N ARG A 645 34.49 15.56 -29.52
CA ARG A 645 34.71 14.58 -30.62
C ARG A 645 34.66 13.11 -30.19
N THR A 646 34.84 12.83 -28.90
CA THR A 646 34.80 11.47 -28.34
C THR A 646 33.39 10.94 -28.17
N ILE A 647 32.36 11.78 -28.31
CA ILE A 647 30.95 11.41 -28.14
C ILE A 647 30.27 11.70 -29.48
N GLN A 648 30.05 10.63 -30.26
CA GLN A 648 29.47 10.74 -31.59
C GLN A 648 28.02 10.31 -31.55
N PHE A 649 27.12 11.16 -32.07
CA PHE A 649 25.73 10.80 -32.29
C PHE A 649 25.54 10.34 -33.74
N VAL A 650 24.49 9.58 -34.00
CA VAL A 650 24.05 9.25 -35.35
C VAL A 650 23.58 10.50 -36.10
N ASP A 651 23.84 10.55 -37.40
CA ASP A 651 23.65 11.76 -38.22
C ASP A 651 22.19 12.19 -38.36
N TRP A 652 21.26 11.22 -38.29
CA TRP A 652 19.83 11.44 -38.35
C TRP A 652 19.21 11.85 -37.00
N CYS A 653 19.96 11.83 -35.88
CA CYS A 653 19.51 12.30 -34.56
C CYS A 653 20.56 13.15 -33.82
N PRO A 654 20.92 14.34 -34.33
CA PRO A 654 21.96 15.19 -33.73
C PRO A 654 21.53 15.86 -32.40
N THR A 655 20.24 15.79 -32.05
CA THR A 655 19.65 16.43 -30.85
C THR A 655 19.18 15.44 -29.78
N GLY A 656 19.65 14.19 -29.81
CA GLY A 656 19.18 13.07 -28.98
C GLY A 656 19.38 13.19 -27.45
N PHE A 657 19.58 14.37 -26.88
CA PHE A 657 19.67 14.58 -25.42
C PHE A 657 18.31 14.92 -24.82
N LYS A 658 17.95 14.17 -23.76
CA LYS A 658 16.82 14.48 -22.88
C LYS A 658 17.34 14.66 -21.46
N CYS A 659 16.75 15.58 -20.71
CA CYS A 659 17.16 15.89 -19.34
C CYS A 659 15.94 15.91 -18.41
N GLY A 660 15.97 15.10 -17.36
CA GLY A 660 15.06 15.19 -16.22
C GLY A 660 15.76 15.88 -15.05
N ILE A 661 15.05 16.72 -14.30
CA ILE A 661 15.63 17.44 -13.15
C ILE A 661 14.69 17.31 -11.96
N ASN A 662 15.22 16.76 -10.86
CA ASN A 662 14.54 16.68 -9.58
C ASN A 662 15.38 17.34 -8.47
N TYR A 663 14.76 18.15 -7.62
CA TYR A 663 15.46 18.92 -6.58
C TYR A 663 15.76 18.13 -5.30
N GLN A 664 15.17 16.95 -5.12
CA GLN A 664 15.44 16.14 -3.93
C GLN A 664 16.82 15.49 -4.01
N PRO A 665 17.70 15.65 -3.00
CA PRO A 665 19.03 15.03 -3.04
C PRO A 665 18.94 13.49 -3.05
N PRO A 666 19.94 12.80 -3.65
CA PRO A 666 20.06 11.34 -3.55
C PRO A 666 20.15 10.89 -2.09
N THR A 667 19.37 9.86 -1.74
CA THR A 667 19.40 9.27 -0.40
C THR A 667 20.17 7.96 -0.42
N VAL A 668 21.10 7.79 0.52
CA VAL A 668 21.91 6.56 0.63
C VAL A 668 21.31 5.58 1.63
N VAL A 669 21.53 4.30 1.39
CA VAL A 669 21.12 3.23 2.31
C VAL A 669 21.94 3.35 3.60
N PRO A 670 21.32 3.32 4.80
CA PRO A 670 22.06 3.28 6.06
C PRO A 670 23.05 2.11 6.11
N GLY A 671 24.34 2.38 6.37
CA GLY A 671 25.40 1.37 6.30
C GLY A 671 25.78 0.93 4.87
N GLY A 672 25.40 1.73 3.86
CA GLY A 672 25.85 1.57 2.48
C GLY A 672 27.22 2.21 2.21
N ASP A 673 27.85 1.80 1.12
CA ASP A 673 29.23 2.16 0.77
C ASP A 673 29.33 3.52 0.04
N LEU A 674 28.18 4.06 -0.40
CA LEU A 674 28.07 5.32 -1.12
C LEU A 674 27.95 6.52 -0.18
N ALA A 675 28.67 7.58 -0.51
CA ALA A 675 28.58 8.84 0.20
C ALA A 675 27.27 9.60 -0.05
N ARG A 676 26.87 10.41 0.95
CA ARG A 676 25.80 11.40 0.76
C ARG A 676 26.31 12.54 -0.12
N VAL A 677 25.69 12.70 -1.29
CA VAL A 677 26.03 13.76 -2.25
C VAL A 677 24.88 14.73 -2.41
N GLN A 678 25.20 16.01 -2.66
CA GLN A 678 24.19 17.06 -2.87
C GLN A 678 23.58 17.01 -4.27
N ARG A 679 24.29 16.41 -5.24
CA ARG A 679 23.88 16.28 -6.63
C ARG A 679 24.38 14.98 -7.23
N ALA A 680 23.57 14.37 -8.09
CA ALA A 680 23.94 13.20 -8.90
C ALA A 680 23.22 13.23 -10.24
N VAL A 681 23.70 12.43 -11.18
CA VAL A 681 23.10 12.21 -12.48
C VAL A 681 23.16 10.73 -12.83
N ALA A 682 22.03 10.19 -13.29
CA ALA A 682 21.95 8.86 -13.89
C ALA A 682 21.67 9.03 -15.38
N MET A 683 22.44 8.34 -16.22
CA MET A 683 22.27 8.36 -17.67
C MET A 683 21.67 7.04 -18.14
N ILE A 684 20.71 7.12 -19.06
CA ILE A 684 20.30 6.00 -19.92
C ILE A 684 20.62 6.41 -21.35
N SER A 685 21.36 5.58 -22.08
CA SER A 685 21.72 5.87 -23.46
C SER A 685 21.52 4.67 -24.37
N ASN A 686 20.92 4.93 -25.53
CA ASN A 686 20.86 3.98 -26.63
C ASN A 686 22.11 4.18 -27.50
N THR A 687 22.96 3.16 -27.61
CA THR A 687 24.21 3.22 -28.38
C THR A 687 24.49 1.89 -29.05
N SER A 688 25.06 1.96 -30.26
CA SER A 688 25.49 0.77 -30.99
C SER A 688 26.64 0.01 -30.33
N ALA A 689 27.34 0.62 -29.36
CA ALA A 689 28.42 -0.05 -28.61
C ALA A 689 27.93 -1.28 -27.83
N ILE A 690 26.62 -1.40 -27.58
CA ILE A 690 26.02 -2.56 -26.91
C ILE A 690 26.16 -3.85 -27.73
N ALA A 691 26.38 -3.77 -29.05
CA ALA A 691 26.64 -4.92 -29.91
C ALA A 691 27.86 -5.73 -29.46
N GLU A 692 28.89 -5.09 -28.87
CA GLU A 692 30.05 -5.79 -28.29
C GLU A 692 29.64 -6.74 -27.15
N VAL A 693 28.57 -6.40 -26.41
CA VAL A 693 28.08 -7.24 -25.31
C VAL A 693 27.44 -8.50 -25.86
N PHE A 694 26.58 -8.37 -26.89
CA PHE A 694 25.96 -9.51 -27.57
C PHE A 694 27.01 -10.40 -28.23
N SER A 695 27.97 -9.82 -28.94
CA SER A 695 29.03 -10.58 -29.64
C SER A 695 29.86 -11.45 -28.70
N ARG A 696 30.13 -10.97 -27.47
CA ARG A 696 30.83 -11.76 -26.45
C ARG A 696 29.99 -12.93 -25.91
N ILE A 697 28.67 -12.76 -25.82
CA ILE A 697 27.76 -13.81 -25.38
C ILE A 697 27.63 -14.86 -26.49
N ASP A 698 27.41 -14.41 -27.72
CA ASP A 698 27.30 -15.24 -28.92
C ASP A 698 28.56 -16.06 -29.16
N HIS A 699 29.75 -15.45 -29.02
CA HIS A 699 31.01 -16.20 -29.14
C HIS A 699 31.10 -17.35 -28.12
N LYS A 700 30.68 -17.12 -26.87
CA LYS A 700 30.68 -18.18 -25.84
C LYS A 700 29.64 -19.25 -26.13
N PHE A 701 28.46 -18.85 -26.59
CA PHE A 701 27.42 -19.75 -27.03
C PHE A 701 27.94 -20.67 -28.15
N ASP A 702 28.54 -20.09 -29.18
CA ASP A 702 29.07 -20.81 -30.35
C ASP A 702 30.14 -21.84 -29.94
N LEU A 703 31.04 -21.48 -29.03
CA LEU A 703 32.06 -22.39 -28.50
C LEU A 703 31.48 -23.63 -27.81
N MET A 704 30.38 -23.47 -27.07
CA MET A 704 29.71 -24.57 -26.38
C MET A 704 28.83 -25.38 -27.33
N TYR A 705 28.05 -24.70 -28.16
CA TYR A 705 27.09 -25.30 -29.09
C TYR A 705 27.77 -26.09 -30.19
N ALA A 706 28.95 -25.66 -30.66
CA ALA A 706 29.78 -26.43 -31.60
C ALA A 706 30.12 -27.84 -31.08
N LYS A 707 30.19 -28.04 -29.75
CA LYS A 707 30.42 -29.34 -29.12
C LYS A 707 29.15 -30.00 -28.60
N ARG A 708 27.99 -29.38 -28.79
CA ARG A 708 26.70 -29.75 -28.18
C ARG A 708 26.82 -30.01 -26.67
N ALA A 709 27.66 -29.22 -25.98
CA ALA A 709 27.85 -29.34 -24.55
C ALA A 709 26.55 -28.96 -23.83
N PHE A 710 26.11 -29.76 -22.86
CA PHE A 710 24.92 -29.51 -22.03
C PHE A 710 23.56 -29.40 -22.75
N VAL A 711 23.49 -29.45 -24.09
CA VAL A 711 22.23 -29.35 -24.87
C VAL A 711 21.19 -30.40 -24.45
N HIS A 712 21.62 -31.62 -24.13
CA HIS A 712 20.73 -32.69 -23.67
C HIS A 712 19.97 -32.37 -22.37
N TRP A 713 20.47 -31.46 -21.53
CA TRP A 713 19.77 -31.00 -20.31
C TRP A 713 18.58 -30.10 -20.63
N TYR A 714 18.60 -29.39 -21.76
CA TYR A 714 17.51 -28.53 -22.18
C TYR A 714 16.45 -29.34 -22.93
N VAL A 715 16.89 -30.19 -23.86
CA VAL A 715 16.00 -31.09 -24.60
C VAL A 715 15.29 -32.09 -23.69
N GLY A 716 15.97 -32.55 -22.63
CA GLY A 716 15.39 -33.44 -21.62
C GLY A 716 14.21 -32.83 -20.84
N GLU A 717 14.10 -31.50 -20.79
CA GLU A 717 13.03 -30.75 -20.12
C GLU A 717 11.89 -30.37 -21.09
N GLY A 718 11.93 -30.84 -22.34
CA GLY A 718 10.86 -30.64 -23.33
C GLY A 718 11.05 -29.47 -24.29
N MET A 719 12.23 -28.82 -24.29
CA MET A 719 12.61 -27.79 -25.25
C MET A 719 13.05 -28.40 -26.59
N GLU A 720 12.67 -27.82 -27.72
CA GLU A 720 13.15 -28.28 -29.02
C GLU A 720 14.57 -27.78 -29.29
N GLU A 721 15.44 -28.62 -29.87
CA GLU A 721 16.82 -28.21 -30.19
C GLU A 721 16.87 -27.06 -31.22
N GLY A 722 15.84 -26.93 -32.06
CA GLY A 722 15.73 -25.86 -33.06
C GLY A 722 15.73 -24.46 -32.45
N GLU A 723 15.16 -24.30 -31.25
CA GLU A 723 15.05 -23.00 -30.55
C GLU A 723 16.42 -22.39 -30.24
N PHE A 724 17.46 -23.21 -30.03
CA PHE A 724 18.83 -22.71 -29.86
C PHE A 724 19.34 -22.00 -31.11
N SER A 725 19.04 -22.57 -32.28
CA SER A 725 19.49 -22.01 -33.56
C SER A 725 18.70 -20.74 -33.88
N GLU A 726 17.39 -20.75 -33.64
CA GLU A 726 16.51 -19.59 -33.83
C GLU A 726 16.93 -18.41 -32.96
N ALA A 727 17.10 -18.61 -31.65
CA ALA A 727 17.52 -17.55 -30.73
C ALA A 727 18.90 -16.99 -31.12
N ARG A 728 19.82 -17.85 -31.59
CA ARG A 728 21.14 -17.44 -32.05
C ARG A 728 21.11 -16.64 -33.36
N GLU A 729 20.25 -17.02 -34.30
CA GLU A 729 20.02 -16.31 -35.56
C GLU A 729 19.41 -14.93 -35.32
N ASP A 730 18.47 -14.83 -34.37
CA ASP A 730 17.87 -13.56 -33.98
C ASP A 730 18.87 -12.60 -33.34
N LEU A 731 19.75 -13.10 -32.47
CA LEU A 731 20.83 -12.29 -31.89
C LEU A 731 21.84 -11.86 -32.97
N ALA A 732 22.17 -12.74 -33.92
CA ALA A 732 23.01 -12.36 -35.06
C ALA A 732 22.37 -11.24 -35.91
N ALA A 733 21.06 -11.33 -36.14
CA ALA A 733 20.31 -10.31 -36.84
C ALA A 733 20.28 -9.00 -36.05
N LEU A 734 20.16 -9.06 -34.71
CA LEU A 734 20.22 -7.89 -33.84
C LEU A 734 21.58 -7.21 -33.88
N GLU A 735 22.69 -7.97 -33.85
CA GLU A 735 24.04 -7.43 -34.01
C GLU A 735 24.17 -6.66 -35.33
N LYS A 736 23.67 -7.27 -36.41
CA LYS A 736 23.66 -6.64 -37.73
C LYS A 736 22.79 -5.37 -37.76
N ASP A 737 21.64 -5.36 -37.11
CA ASP A 737 20.80 -4.16 -36.99
C ASP A 737 21.57 -3.00 -36.31
N TYR A 738 22.34 -3.29 -35.26
CA TYR A 738 23.19 -2.29 -34.60
C TYR A 738 24.37 -1.82 -35.48
N GLU A 739 24.98 -2.73 -36.26
CA GLU A 739 26.01 -2.38 -37.23
C GLU A 739 25.46 -1.47 -38.33
N GLU A 740 24.30 -1.80 -38.90
CA GLU A 740 23.64 -1.02 -39.96
C GLU A 740 23.25 0.38 -39.47
N VAL A 741 22.78 0.54 -38.23
CA VAL A 741 22.49 1.86 -37.64
C VAL A 741 23.75 2.68 -37.38
N SER A 742 24.89 2.02 -37.15
CA SER A 742 26.18 2.68 -36.95
C SER A 742 26.87 3.08 -38.25
N ALA A 743 26.51 2.44 -39.36
CA ALA A 743 27.03 2.73 -40.69
C ALA A 743 26.55 4.10 -41.16
N GLU A 744 27.47 4.92 -41.66
CA GLU A 744 27.14 6.21 -42.25
C GLU A 744 26.31 5.98 -43.53
N THR A 745 25.26 6.78 -43.74
CA THR A 745 24.76 7.00 -45.09
C THR A 745 25.92 7.55 -45.90
N GLN A 746 26.59 6.71 -46.69
CA GLN A 746 27.48 7.20 -47.73
C GLN A 746 26.63 8.12 -48.61
N GLU A 747 26.85 9.43 -48.49
CA GLU A 747 26.49 10.37 -49.53
C GLU A 747 27.09 9.82 -50.83
N GLY A 748 26.22 9.60 -51.81
CA GLY A 748 26.64 9.28 -53.16
C GLY A 748 27.40 10.46 -53.74
N ASP A 749 28.72 10.45 -53.58
CA ASP A 749 29.65 11.08 -54.53
C ASP A 749 29.72 10.20 -55.80
N GLY A 750 28.58 10.09 -56.47
CA GLY A 750 28.46 9.55 -57.81
C GLY A 750 28.09 10.70 -58.74
N GLU A 751 29.08 11.18 -59.48
CA GLU A 751 28.95 12.07 -60.63
C GLU A 751 27.75 11.65 -61.52
N ASP A 752 26.70 12.47 -61.55
CA ASP A 752 25.81 12.58 -62.71
C ASP A 752 25.80 14.05 -63.14
N ASP A 753 26.93 14.44 -63.75
CA ASP A 753 26.95 15.48 -64.78
C ASP A 753 26.04 15.02 -65.93
N MET A 754 24.74 15.34 -65.87
CA MET A 754 23.92 15.45 -67.08
C MET A 754 23.75 16.92 -67.44
N GLU A 755 24.73 17.33 -68.22
CA GLU A 755 24.85 18.51 -69.06
C GLU A 755 23.50 18.93 -69.68
N TYR A 756 23.21 20.22 -69.54
CA TYR A 756 22.19 20.93 -70.31
C TYR A 756 22.47 20.79 -71.81
N GLY A 757 21.66 20.00 -72.50
CA GLY A 757 21.51 20.06 -73.95
C GLY A 757 20.25 20.85 -74.33
N GLU A 758 20.40 22.16 -74.52
CA GLU A 758 19.54 22.90 -75.46
C GLU A 758 19.75 22.29 -76.85
N GLU A 759 18.68 21.99 -77.60
CA GLU A 759 18.48 22.51 -78.96
C GLU A 759 17.19 21.98 -79.63
N TYR A 760 16.36 22.98 -80.01
CA TYR A 760 15.32 23.08 -81.05
C TYR A 760 13.97 22.36 -80.92
#